data_AF-A0A498LP64-F1
#
_entry.id   AF-A0A498LP64-F1
#
_cell.length_a   1.000
_cell.length_b   1.000
_cell.length_c   1.000
_cell.angle_alpha   90.00
_cell.angle_beta   90.00
_cell.angle_gamma   90.00
#
_symmetry.space_group_name_H-M   'P 1'
#
loop_
_entity.id
_entity.type
_entity.pdbx_description
1 polymer ?
#
loop_
_entity_poly.entity_id
_entity_poly.type
_entity_poly.pdbx_seq_one_letter_code
_entity_poly.pdbx_strand_id
1 'polypeptide(L)'
;MEREPWLNLFLLAILCPLITEITCPNPRSFGNGEVSPHQRQYFVNDTTHYACYSGYDFRGSGTRVCQANGKWSGGTPVCGRNSDRCPDPGIPPGSTRDGNIFNIDDKVTYRCDSKLTLIGSKERICRENGQWTGTEPECYADFTYDTPEEASEGFSSSLKANLAVSQQYEGTDQHGKKIRVGKGGKLDIYIALDVSDSIDEEDFEKAKDVIKTLIEKVYDEPDDTPERITVDLEVKGIKVKDYIPHPRYDVKLKKDLGIPEYYEFDVALIQLVDPVIMGPDLRPICIPCTKEMGPDLRPICIPCTKETSGALKLSDREGTCRKHQEELMSSDTVKASFMSVTGKDIEQKLITIKQGKWRDACVEDAKKAEGITATNAKAIVTDNFLCSGGIEPTVDDIACKGDSGGATFVVPGNRLVQVLHPLCCVLMRISVLAKGVTLSQKMGAFFGNGEVSPHQRQYFVNDTTHYTCYSGYDFRGSGTRVCQANGKWSGGTPVCGRNSDRCPDPGIPPGSTRDGNIFNIDDTVTYRCDSKLTLIGSKERICRENGQWTGTEPECYADFTYDTPEEASEGFSSSLITNLGVSQQYEGTDQYGKKIRVSKGGKIDIYIALDVSDSIDEEDFEKAKDVIKTLIEKISYYEVSPNYEILIFATDVVRIVSMRDFKSGQKSDLSDILKRLQDYKYSSKGDRTGTNIALAYRSILESMQIENERNKEEFKQTQHVVIMFTDGQANMGGNPKPLVDQIKYLVQQNSPSEEQENLEMYVFGMGDDVNAGDMNDFKTDRPNEKFFFKLKTMNELQETFDEMIGIKVKDYIPHPRYDVKLKKDMGIPEYYEFDVALIQLVDPVIMGPDLRPICIPCTKETSGALKLSDREGTCRKHQEELMSSDTVKASFMSVDGNNIERKLITIKQGQWRDACVEDAKKAEGITATNAKAIVTDNFLCSGGIEPTVDDITCKGDSGGATFVVPGNRLVQVGIVSWGVKDLCKNTRKPKADSHTRDYHTNLFSAEVREFLKTYLGDGKLGTPLTFL
;
A
#
# COMPACT_ATOMS: atom_id res chain seq x y z
N MET A 1 55.00 17.64 48.45
CA MET A 1 54.68 17.56 47.00
C MET A 1 53.64 16.46 46.87
N GLU A 2 52.38 16.69 47.22
CA GLU A 2 51.37 17.57 46.59
C GLU A 2 50.93 17.09 45.20
N ARG A 3 49.60 16.90 45.11
CA ARG A 3 48.70 16.71 43.96
C ARG A 3 48.58 15.30 43.37
N GLU A 4 47.40 14.78 43.04
CA GLU A 4 45.98 15.02 43.39
C GLU A 4 45.17 13.87 42.74
N PRO A 5 43.92 13.60 43.17
CA PRO A 5 43.12 12.45 42.77
C PRO A 5 42.34 12.72 41.47
N TRP A 6 42.85 12.30 40.32
CA TRP A 6 42.18 12.48 39.02
C TRP A 6 41.67 11.18 38.36
N LEU A 7 41.94 10.01 38.93
CA LEU A 7 41.54 8.73 38.32
C LEU A 7 40.15 8.22 38.74
N ASN A 8 39.50 8.80 39.74
CA ASN A 8 38.12 8.46 40.10
C ASN A 8 37.04 9.38 39.49
N LEU A 9 37.43 10.40 38.70
CA LEU A 9 36.46 11.22 37.95
C LEU A 9 36.24 10.73 36.51
N PHE A 10 37.19 10.01 35.91
CA PHE A 10 37.09 9.60 34.51
C PHE A 10 36.10 8.44 34.26
N LEU A 11 35.76 7.66 35.29
CA LEU A 11 34.71 6.65 35.23
C LEU A 11 33.29 7.21 35.47
N LEU A 12 33.17 8.48 35.88
CA LEU A 12 31.89 9.18 36.03
C LEU A 12 31.51 10.04 34.81
N ALA A 13 32.42 10.25 33.86
CA ALA A 13 32.20 11.13 32.70
C ALA A 13 31.70 10.41 31.43
N ILE A 14 31.72 9.07 31.37
CA ILE A 14 31.24 8.29 30.20
C ILE A 14 29.76 7.87 30.35
N LEU A 15 29.12 8.21 31.47
CA LEU A 15 27.69 8.00 31.73
C LEU A 15 26.97 9.31 32.08
N CYS A 16 27.34 10.44 31.46
CA CYS A 16 26.48 11.61 31.50
C CYS A 16 25.69 11.65 30.18
N PRO A 17 24.35 11.42 30.18
CA PRO A 17 23.55 11.79 29.03
C PRO A 17 23.78 13.28 28.77
N LEU A 18 23.75 13.72 27.50
CA LEU A 18 23.64 15.14 27.18
C LEU A 18 22.48 15.70 28.01
N ILE A 19 22.79 16.40 29.10
CA ILE A 19 21.80 17.11 29.90
C ILE A 19 21.28 18.20 28.99
N THR A 20 20.08 18.01 28.42
CA THR A 20 19.34 19.10 27.82
C THR A 20 19.03 20.08 28.94
N GLU A 21 19.64 21.26 28.90
CA GLU A 21 19.38 22.30 29.90
C GLU A 21 17.88 22.66 29.88
N ILE A 22 17.21 22.45 31.02
CA ILE A 22 15.78 22.73 31.17
C ILE A 22 15.56 24.24 31.04
N THR A 23 14.72 24.63 30.09
CA THR A 23 14.39 26.03 29.80
C THR A 23 12.88 26.22 29.70
N CYS A 24 12.40 27.39 30.09
CA CYS A 24 10.99 27.74 29.99
C CYS A 24 10.67 28.42 28.65
N PRO A 25 9.45 28.20 28.10
CA PRO A 25 9.03 28.82 26.84
C PRO A 25 9.13 30.35 26.86
N ASN A 26 9.60 30.95 25.76
CA ASN A 26 9.79 32.39 25.68
C ASN A 26 8.42 33.11 25.74
N PRO A 27 8.21 34.11 26.60
CA PRO A 27 6.96 34.87 26.71
C PRO A 27 6.78 35.89 25.57
N ARG A 28 7.32 35.59 24.36
CA ARG A 28 7.48 36.46 23.17
C ARG A 28 6.21 37.19 22.74
N SER A 29 5.05 36.78 23.23
CA SER A 29 3.71 37.19 22.85
C SER A 29 2.93 37.89 23.98
N PHE A 30 3.60 38.60 24.90
CA PHE A 30 2.92 39.43 25.90
C PHE A 30 2.44 40.77 25.29
N GLY A 31 1.12 40.91 25.11
CA GLY A 31 0.49 42.11 24.54
C GLY A 31 0.15 43.19 25.58
N ASN A 32 0.22 44.47 25.19
CA ASN A 32 -0.16 45.64 25.99
C ASN A 32 0.56 45.81 27.35
N GLY A 33 1.76 45.25 27.48
CA GLY A 33 2.62 45.42 28.65
C GLY A 33 4.08 45.13 28.33
N GLU A 34 4.93 45.19 29.35
CA GLU A 34 6.36 44.91 29.28
C GLU A 34 6.77 43.75 30.18
N VAL A 35 7.81 43.01 29.76
CA VAL A 35 8.46 41.94 30.52
C VAL A 35 9.91 42.32 30.80
N SER A 36 10.35 42.22 32.06
CA SER A 36 11.71 42.58 32.48
C SER A 36 12.29 41.61 33.53
N PRO A 37 13.56 41.16 33.40
CA PRO A 37 14.44 41.29 32.23
C PRO A 37 13.99 40.40 31.06
N HIS A 38 14.12 40.91 29.83
CA HIS A 38 13.95 40.09 28.63
C HIS A 38 15.22 39.29 28.33
N GLN A 39 15.08 37.98 28.14
CA GLN A 39 16.19 37.08 27.84
C GLN A 39 15.92 36.28 26.56
N ARG A 40 16.98 35.82 25.89
CA ARG A 40 16.84 34.96 24.70
C ARG A 40 16.30 33.57 25.08
N GLN A 41 16.73 33.06 26.23
CA GLN A 41 16.30 31.81 26.85
C GLN A 41 16.18 32.04 28.35
N TYR A 42 15.31 31.26 29.00
CA TYR A 42 15.05 31.35 30.43
C TYR A 42 15.33 29.99 31.05
N PHE A 43 16.35 29.91 31.88
CA PHE A 43 16.77 28.70 32.60
C PHE A 43 16.07 28.59 33.94
N VAL A 44 16.11 27.40 34.54
CA VAL A 44 15.54 27.15 35.86
C VAL A 44 16.04 28.18 36.88
N ASN A 45 15.12 28.75 37.64
CA ASN A 45 15.26 29.87 38.59
C ASN A 45 15.36 31.29 37.99
N ASP A 46 15.37 31.45 36.66
CA ASP A 46 15.24 32.78 36.07
C ASP A 46 13.90 33.41 36.43
N THR A 47 13.94 34.68 36.82
CA THR A 47 12.77 35.44 37.27
C THR A 47 12.45 36.54 36.27
N THR A 48 11.18 36.68 35.91
CA THR A 48 10.66 37.74 35.04
C THR A 48 9.51 38.48 35.71
N HIS A 49 9.44 39.79 35.48
CA HIS A 49 8.42 40.69 35.99
C HIS A 49 7.59 41.25 34.83
N TYR A 50 6.28 41.29 35.01
CA TYR A 50 5.31 41.75 34.03
C TYR A 50 4.61 43.02 34.53
N ALA A 51 4.53 44.04 33.68
CA ALA A 51 3.81 45.27 33.98
C ALA A 51 2.95 45.68 32.77
N CYS A 52 1.74 46.18 33.01
CA CYS A 52 0.88 46.69 31.95
C CYS A 52 1.20 48.14 31.59
N TYR A 53 1.00 48.49 30.32
CA TYR A 53 1.02 49.89 29.90
C TYR A 53 -0.20 50.63 30.48
N SER A 54 -0.09 51.97 30.60
CA SER A 54 -1.15 52.81 31.17
C SER A 54 -2.50 52.61 30.44
N GLY A 55 -3.57 52.35 31.20
CA GLY A 55 -4.92 52.12 30.68
C GLY A 55 -5.29 50.65 30.41
N TYR A 56 -4.48 49.69 30.88
CA TYR A 56 -4.77 48.25 30.87
C TYR A 56 -4.73 47.68 32.29
N ASP A 57 -5.64 46.75 32.58
CA ASP A 57 -5.74 46.06 33.86
C ASP A 57 -4.91 44.77 33.84
N PHE A 58 -4.12 44.56 34.89
CA PHE A 58 -3.26 43.39 35.05
C PHE A 58 -4.02 42.22 35.68
N ARG A 59 -3.95 41.03 35.06
CA ARG A 59 -4.45 39.76 35.61
C ARG A 59 -3.39 38.67 35.48
N GLY A 60 -3.39 37.69 36.38
CA GLY A 60 -2.38 36.63 36.43
C GLY A 60 -1.23 36.96 37.40
N SER A 61 -0.06 36.35 37.19
CA SER A 61 1.09 36.51 38.10
C SER A 61 2.09 37.55 37.58
N GLY A 62 2.27 38.64 38.33
CA GLY A 62 3.16 39.76 37.96
C GLY A 62 4.66 39.46 38.06
N THR A 63 5.01 38.39 38.77
CA THR A 63 6.37 37.85 38.83
C THR A 63 6.28 36.36 38.56
N ARG A 64 7.07 35.85 37.60
CA ARG A 64 7.12 34.43 37.24
C ARG A 64 8.56 33.95 37.30
N VAL A 65 8.73 32.72 37.79
CA VAL A 65 10.01 32.04 37.93
C VAL A 65 9.98 30.79 37.06
N CYS A 66 11.03 30.56 36.27
CA CYS A 66 11.16 29.32 35.52
C CYS A 66 11.44 28.15 36.46
N GLN A 67 10.58 27.14 36.48
CA GLN A 67 10.63 26.01 37.40
C GLN A 67 11.38 24.82 36.80
N ALA A 68 11.80 23.89 37.67
CA ALA A 68 12.57 22.71 37.27
C ALA A 68 11.82 21.75 36.35
N ASN A 69 10.49 21.87 36.27
CA ASN A 69 9.63 21.12 35.35
C ASN A 69 9.48 21.78 33.97
N GLY A 70 10.25 22.83 33.66
CA GLY A 70 10.19 23.56 32.39
C GLY A 70 9.00 24.53 32.26
N LYS A 71 8.23 24.74 33.34
CA LYS A 71 7.07 25.64 33.37
C LYS A 71 7.37 26.97 34.08
N TRP A 72 6.56 27.98 33.77
CA TRP A 72 6.60 29.26 34.46
C TRP A 72 5.67 29.25 35.67
N SER A 73 6.17 29.69 36.83
CA SER A 73 5.35 29.75 38.05
C SER A 73 4.18 30.74 37.93
N GLY A 74 3.09 30.43 38.62
CA GLY A 74 1.89 31.26 38.65
C GLY A 74 1.11 31.29 37.34
N GLY A 75 0.01 32.05 37.30
CA GLY A 75 -0.91 32.11 36.16
C GLY A 75 -0.41 33.01 35.02
N THR A 76 -0.89 32.74 33.80
CA THR A 76 -0.57 33.52 32.59
C THR A 76 -0.84 35.03 32.81
N PRO A 77 0.16 35.90 32.66
CA PRO A 77 -0.02 37.34 32.85
C PRO A 77 -0.77 37.92 31.64
N VAL A 78 -1.77 38.75 31.91
CA VAL A 78 -2.67 39.34 30.91
C VAL A 78 -2.83 40.83 31.18
N CYS A 79 -2.56 41.65 30.18
CA CYS A 79 -2.86 43.09 30.15
C CYS A 79 -4.05 43.34 29.23
N GLY A 80 -5.25 43.28 29.79
CA GLY A 80 -6.50 43.48 29.06
C GLY A 80 -7.21 44.75 29.50
N ARG A 81 -8.12 45.26 28.68
CA ARG A 81 -9.17 46.16 29.17
C ARG A 81 -10.32 45.30 29.68
N ASN A 82 -11.00 45.71 30.74
CA ASN A 82 -12.27 45.08 31.10
C ASN A 82 -13.25 45.23 29.91
N SER A 83 -13.48 44.12 29.21
CA SER A 83 -14.56 43.97 28.25
C SER A 83 -15.82 43.64 29.03
N ASP A 84 -16.97 44.21 28.63
CA ASP A 84 -18.24 44.02 29.32
C ASP A 84 -18.82 42.59 29.20
N ARG A 85 -18.14 41.67 28.51
CA ARG A 85 -18.62 40.28 28.26
C ARG A 85 -17.63 39.19 28.66
N CYS A 86 -16.64 38.85 27.81
CA CYS A 86 -15.57 37.92 28.19
C CYS A 86 -14.25 38.66 28.44
N PRO A 87 -13.54 38.32 29.52
CA PRO A 87 -12.20 38.85 29.76
C PRO A 87 -11.20 38.33 28.71
N ASP A 88 -10.16 39.10 28.39
CA ASP A 88 -9.08 38.63 27.49
C ASP A 88 -8.53 37.27 27.99
N PRO A 89 -8.51 36.20 27.17
CA PRO A 89 -8.11 34.86 27.59
C PRO A 89 -6.59 34.67 27.69
N GLY A 90 -5.79 35.73 27.50
CA GLY A 90 -4.33 35.69 27.59
C GLY A 90 -3.65 34.99 26.42
N ILE A 91 -2.31 35.11 26.37
CA ILE A 91 -1.45 34.38 25.44
C ILE A 91 -0.39 33.63 26.27
N PRO A 92 -0.50 32.29 26.38
CA PRO A 92 0.47 31.46 27.09
C PRO A 92 1.90 31.63 26.54
N PRO A 93 2.95 31.56 27.39
CA PRO A 93 4.35 31.59 26.92
C PRO A 93 4.64 30.50 25.88
N GLY A 94 5.41 30.85 24.85
CA GLY A 94 5.69 29.94 23.73
C GLY A 94 4.51 29.66 22.82
N SER A 95 3.44 30.46 22.91
CA SER A 95 2.26 30.35 22.03
C SER A 95 1.93 31.66 21.32
N THR A 96 1.17 31.55 20.25
CA THR A 96 0.55 32.65 19.50
C THR A 96 -0.97 32.45 19.49
N ARG A 97 -1.72 33.55 19.60
CA ARG A 97 -3.18 33.56 19.56
C ARG A 97 -3.68 34.34 18.36
N ASP A 98 -4.54 33.72 17.58
CA ASP A 98 -5.32 34.33 16.50
C ASP A 98 -6.71 34.71 17.02
N GLY A 99 -7.11 35.97 16.81
CA GLY A 99 -8.29 36.58 17.42
C GLY A 99 -7.97 37.55 18.57
N ASN A 100 -8.53 38.76 18.47
CA ASN A 100 -8.35 39.87 19.42
C ASN A 100 -9.68 40.56 19.79
N ILE A 101 -10.82 39.94 19.43
CA ILE A 101 -12.18 40.39 19.76
C ILE A 101 -12.79 39.33 20.68
N PHE A 102 -13.43 39.76 21.76
CA PHE A 102 -13.89 38.90 22.86
C PHE A 102 -15.38 39.10 23.20
N ASN A 103 -16.23 39.28 22.18
CA ASN A 103 -17.68 39.26 22.37
C ASN A 103 -18.19 37.82 22.47
N ILE A 104 -19.45 37.67 22.86
CA ILE A 104 -20.15 36.38 22.83
C ILE A 104 -20.04 35.78 21.43
N ASP A 105 -19.75 34.48 21.36
CA ASP A 105 -19.50 33.67 20.16
C ASP A 105 -18.20 33.98 19.40
N ASP A 106 -17.44 35.00 19.81
CA ASP A 106 -16.10 35.22 19.26
C ASP A 106 -15.16 34.07 19.68
N LYS A 107 -14.34 33.66 18.71
CA LYS A 107 -13.43 32.53 18.82
C LYS A 107 -11.99 33.00 18.76
N VAL A 108 -11.18 32.48 19.67
CA VAL A 108 -9.73 32.59 19.62
C VAL A 108 -9.11 31.23 19.34
N THR A 109 -8.03 31.22 18.54
CA THR A 109 -7.31 29.99 18.16
C THR A 109 -5.84 30.10 18.56
N TYR A 110 -5.33 29.10 19.26
CA TYR A 110 -3.96 29.08 19.77
C TYR A 110 -3.05 28.16 18.95
N ARG A 111 -1.76 28.52 18.85
CA ARG A 111 -0.70 27.69 18.24
C ARG A 111 0.58 27.85 19.04
N CYS A 112 1.25 26.75 19.37
CA CYS A 112 2.58 26.80 19.98
C CYS A 112 3.67 27.13 18.96
N ASP A 113 4.76 27.73 19.45
CA ASP A 113 5.99 27.94 18.69
C ASP A 113 6.62 26.59 18.29
N SER A 114 7.36 26.58 17.19
CA SER A 114 7.99 25.37 16.62
C SER A 114 8.82 24.64 17.69
N LYS A 115 8.58 23.32 17.84
CA LYS A 115 9.16 22.39 18.83
C LYS A 115 8.42 22.27 20.18
N LEU A 116 7.29 22.96 20.36
CA LEU A 116 6.43 22.80 21.53
C LEU A 116 5.08 22.17 21.15
N THR A 117 4.52 21.38 22.05
CA THR A 117 3.24 20.69 21.91
C THR A 117 2.14 21.43 22.66
N LEU A 118 1.01 21.68 22.00
CA LEU A 118 -0.14 22.38 22.59
C LEU A 118 -0.96 21.44 23.47
N ILE A 119 -1.02 21.71 24.77
CA ILE A 119 -1.84 21.02 25.75
C ILE A 119 -3.04 21.91 26.09
N GLY A 120 -4.25 21.38 26.08
CA GLY A 120 -5.48 22.15 26.33
C GLY A 120 -6.24 22.55 25.06
N SER A 121 -7.16 23.52 25.17
CA SER A 121 -8.09 23.81 24.08
C SER A 121 -7.46 24.70 23.00
N LYS A 122 -7.23 24.11 21.82
CA LYS A 122 -6.76 24.83 20.62
C LYS A 122 -7.66 26.00 20.23
N GLU A 123 -8.95 25.88 20.48
CA GLU A 123 -9.95 26.88 20.16
C GLU A 123 -10.81 27.15 21.39
N ARG A 124 -11.02 28.43 21.70
CA ARG A 124 -11.87 28.85 22.81
C ARG A 124 -12.88 29.86 22.30
N ILE A 125 -14.14 29.69 22.69
CA ILE A 125 -15.26 30.54 22.29
C ILE A 125 -15.81 31.23 23.54
N CYS A 126 -16.07 32.53 23.47
CA CYS A 126 -16.68 33.27 24.56
C CYS A 126 -18.17 32.92 24.66
N ARG A 127 -18.62 32.41 25.81
CA ARG A 127 -20.02 32.07 26.07
C ARG A 127 -20.80 33.25 26.64
N GLU A 128 -22.13 33.16 26.56
CA GLU A 128 -23.07 34.14 27.12
C GLU A 128 -22.87 34.41 28.62
N ASN A 129 -22.33 33.45 29.37
CA ASN A 129 -22.02 33.59 30.79
C ASN A 129 -20.70 34.32 31.08
N GLY A 130 -20.07 34.92 30.06
CA GLY A 130 -18.81 35.65 30.20
C GLY A 130 -17.57 34.76 30.40
N GLN A 131 -17.69 33.45 30.13
CA GLN A 131 -16.60 32.48 30.27
C GLN A 131 -16.17 31.91 28.93
N TRP A 132 -14.89 31.61 28.81
CA TRP A 132 -14.33 30.92 27.65
C TRP A 132 -14.61 29.42 27.72
N THR A 133 -14.91 28.81 26.57
CA THR A 133 -14.99 27.35 26.45
C THR A 133 -13.62 26.70 26.62
N GLY A 134 -13.65 25.44 27.05
CA GLY A 134 -12.46 24.61 27.11
C GLY A 134 -11.44 25.05 28.16
N THR A 135 -10.37 24.29 28.23
CA THR A 135 -9.21 24.51 29.12
C THR A 135 -8.26 25.55 28.53
N GLU A 136 -7.62 26.34 29.40
CA GLU A 136 -6.54 27.25 28.98
C GLU A 136 -5.39 26.45 28.35
N PRO A 137 -4.88 26.84 27.17
CA PRO A 137 -3.81 26.10 26.53
C PRO A 137 -2.44 26.39 27.18
N GLU A 138 -1.57 25.39 27.15
CA GLU A 138 -0.15 25.47 27.52
C GLU A 138 0.71 24.86 26.42
N CYS A 139 2.00 25.21 26.37
CA CYS A 139 2.94 24.69 25.37
C CYS A 139 4.08 23.93 26.05
N TYR A 140 4.11 22.61 25.89
CA TYR A 140 5.07 21.71 26.54
C TYR A 140 6.26 21.45 25.60
N ALA A 141 7.47 21.46 26.16
CA ALA A 141 8.63 20.83 25.52
C ALA A 141 8.71 19.36 25.92
N ASP A 142 9.55 18.58 25.25
CA ASP A 142 9.69 17.13 25.50
C ASP A 142 10.16 16.79 26.94
N PHE A 143 10.77 17.74 27.65
CA PHE A 143 11.20 17.62 29.06
C PHE A 143 10.24 18.31 30.06
N THR A 144 9.10 18.84 29.59
CA THR A 144 8.12 19.53 30.45
C THR A 144 7.15 18.53 31.07
N TYR A 145 6.89 18.66 32.37
CA TYR A 145 5.97 17.77 33.10
C TYR A 145 5.15 18.52 34.15
N ASP A 146 4.02 17.97 34.55
CA ASP A 146 3.21 18.46 35.67
C ASP A 146 3.70 17.85 36.98
N THR A 147 3.84 18.65 38.05
CA THR A 147 4.17 18.09 39.36
C THR A 147 2.97 17.36 39.97
N PRO A 148 3.17 16.41 40.90
CA PRO A 148 2.06 15.74 41.59
C PRO A 148 1.09 16.72 42.27
N GLU A 149 1.58 17.84 42.78
CA GLU A 149 0.76 18.90 43.38
C GLU A 149 -0.12 19.59 42.32
N GLU A 150 0.46 19.95 41.17
CA GLU A 150 -0.25 20.57 40.04
C GLU A 150 -1.33 19.64 39.47
N ALA A 151 -0.98 18.36 39.25
CA ALA A 151 -1.91 17.35 38.78
C ALA A 151 -3.04 17.08 39.79
N SER A 152 -2.72 17.00 41.08
CA SER A 152 -3.69 16.82 42.16
C SER A 152 -4.63 18.01 42.31
N GLU A 153 -4.13 19.24 42.18
CA GLU A 153 -4.93 20.46 42.22
C GLU A 153 -5.83 20.60 40.99
N GLY A 154 -5.32 20.30 39.79
CA GLY A 154 -6.08 20.26 38.53
C GLY A 154 -7.18 19.19 38.53
N PHE A 155 -6.86 18.00 39.02
CA PHE A 155 -7.82 16.91 39.20
C PHE A 155 -8.87 17.26 40.26
N SER A 156 -8.44 17.76 41.42
CA SER A 156 -9.33 18.13 42.52
C SER A 156 -10.24 19.31 42.18
N SER A 157 -9.75 20.33 41.47
CA SER A 157 -10.55 21.48 41.07
C SER A 157 -11.60 21.10 40.02
N SER A 158 -11.22 20.28 39.03
CA SER A 158 -12.14 19.74 38.03
C SER A 158 -13.19 18.81 38.66
N LEU A 159 -12.76 17.94 39.58
CA LEU A 159 -13.65 17.03 40.28
C LEU A 159 -14.57 17.78 41.25
N LYS A 160 -14.08 18.79 41.99
CA LYS A 160 -14.90 19.65 42.86
C LYS A 160 -15.89 20.53 42.07
N ALA A 161 -15.51 21.06 40.91
CA ALA A 161 -16.45 21.75 40.01
C ALA A 161 -17.58 20.83 39.56
N ASN A 162 -17.30 19.54 39.38
CA ASN A 162 -18.29 18.52 39.04
C ASN A 162 -19.07 18.00 40.27
N LEU A 163 -18.52 18.07 41.50
CA LEU A 163 -19.07 17.44 42.72
C LEU A 163 -19.64 18.39 43.80
N ALA A 164 -19.43 19.71 43.74
CA ALA A 164 -19.83 20.60 44.84
C ALA A 164 -21.36 20.63 45.13
N VAL A 165 -21.77 20.03 46.25
CA VAL A 165 -23.11 20.13 46.87
C VAL A 165 -22.99 20.49 48.37
N SER A 166 -23.61 21.62 48.74
CA SER A 166 -24.04 22.08 50.09
C SER A 166 -22.96 22.48 51.13
N GLN A 167 -23.06 23.60 51.84
CA GLN A 167 -24.16 23.98 52.75
C GLN A 167 -24.66 25.44 52.63
N GLN A 168 -26.00 25.56 52.55
CA GLN A 168 -26.98 26.58 52.99
C GLN A 168 -26.69 28.11 53.12
N TYR A 169 -27.62 28.86 52.45
CA TYR A 169 -28.29 30.15 52.78
C TYR A 169 -27.46 31.46 52.82
N GLU A 170 -27.82 32.63 52.27
CA GLU A 170 -29.01 33.24 51.65
C GLU A 170 -28.54 34.29 50.61
N GLY A 171 -29.30 34.53 49.53
CA GLY A 171 -29.23 35.81 48.78
C GLY A 171 -28.83 35.75 47.29
N THR A 172 -29.86 35.79 46.44
CA THR A 172 -29.95 36.32 45.06
C THR A 172 -28.97 35.89 43.96
N ASP A 173 -29.55 35.16 43.00
CA ASP A 173 -29.31 35.11 41.55
C ASP A 173 -27.88 34.91 41.00
N GLN A 174 -27.65 33.72 40.44
CA GLN A 174 -27.22 33.55 39.03
C GLN A 174 -27.35 32.07 38.58
N HIS A 175 -27.79 31.88 37.34
CA HIS A 175 -28.20 30.60 36.77
C HIS A 175 -26.99 29.72 36.38
N GLY A 176 -26.65 28.75 37.23
CA GLY A 176 -25.99 27.50 36.85
C GLY A 176 -27.00 26.35 36.86
N LYS A 177 -27.09 25.58 35.77
CA LYS A 177 -27.95 24.38 35.71
C LYS A 177 -27.46 23.34 36.74
N LYS A 178 -28.30 23.06 37.74
CA LYS A 178 -28.10 22.13 38.85
C LYS A 178 -28.34 20.68 38.39
N ILE A 179 -27.46 19.74 38.71
CA ILE A 179 -27.79 18.30 38.73
C ILE A 179 -28.12 17.91 40.18
N ARG A 180 -29.32 17.39 40.42
CA ARG A 180 -29.73 16.86 41.73
C ARG A 180 -29.55 15.35 41.72
N VAL A 181 -28.65 14.82 42.52
CA VAL A 181 -28.62 13.39 42.84
C VAL A 181 -29.47 13.18 44.09
N GLY A 182 -30.65 12.56 43.94
CA GLY A 182 -31.54 12.26 45.07
C GLY A 182 -30.95 11.18 45.98
N LYS A 183 -31.49 11.00 47.20
CA LYS A 183 -31.13 9.87 48.07
C LYS A 183 -31.26 8.56 47.28
N GLY A 184 -30.13 7.87 47.07
CA GLY A 184 -30.02 6.65 46.28
C GLY A 184 -29.48 6.81 44.85
N GLY A 185 -29.02 8.00 44.43
CA GLY A 185 -28.40 8.16 43.12
C GLY A 185 -26.92 7.71 43.09
N LYS A 186 -26.56 7.05 41.99
CA LYS A 186 -25.25 6.39 41.77
C LYS A 186 -24.32 7.33 41.00
N LEU A 187 -23.07 7.46 41.45
CA LEU A 187 -21.99 8.13 40.71
C LEU A 187 -21.06 7.05 40.17
N ASP A 188 -21.04 6.87 38.85
CA ASP A 188 -20.17 5.90 38.20
C ASP A 188 -18.89 6.61 37.71
N ILE A 189 -17.74 6.20 38.25
CA ILE A 189 -16.42 6.72 37.91
C ILE A 189 -15.67 5.64 37.12
N TYR A 190 -15.25 5.96 35.90
CA TYR A 190 -14.50 5.06 35.03
C TYR A 190 -13.04 5.51 34.98
N ILE A 191 -12.12 4.62 35.34
CA ILE A 191 -10.67 4.87 35.33
C ILE A 191 -10.04 3.89 34.34
N ALA A 192 -9.31 4.42 33.37
CA ALA A 192 -8.54 3.63 32.41
C ALA A 192 -7.05 3.74 32.75
N LEU A 193 -6.34 2.62 32.68
CA LEU A 193 -4.89 2.53 32.87
C LEU A 193 -4.25 2.03 31.57
N ASP A 194 -3.15 2.66 31.18
CA ASP A 194 -2.30 2.16 30.11
C ASP A 194 -1.44 1.01 30.65
N VAL A 195 -1.52 -0.13 29.96
CA VAL A 195 -0.82 -1.40 30.28
C VAL A 195 0.22 -1.73 29.20
N SER A 196 0.57 -0.77 28.36
CA SER A 196 1.61 -0.94 27.34
C SER A 196 3.02 -0.95 27.94
N ASP A 197 3.95 -1.62 27.26
CA ASP A 197 5.38 -1.67 27.65
C ASP A 197 6.10 -0.29 27.55
N SER A 198 5.36 0.78 27.26
CA SER A 198 5.85 2.17 27.29
C SER A 198 5.92 2.75 28.71
N ILE A 199 5.29 2.08 29.68
CA ILE A 199 5.31 2.40 31.10
C ILE A 199 6.04 1.26 31.81
N ASP A 200 7.01 1.61 32.64
CA ASP A 200 7.74 0.64 33.45
C ASP A 200 6.83 -0.03 34.48
N GLU A 201 7.11 -1.29 34.77
CA GLU A 201 6.34 -2.10 35.71
C GLU A 201 6.25 -1.46 37.10
N GLU A 202 7.28 -0.73 37.53
CA GLU A 202 7.31 0.01 38.78
C GLU A 202 6.30 1.17 38.78
N ASP A 203 6.26 1.99 37.73
CA ASP A 203 5.29 3.08 37.61
C ASP A 203 3.86 2.61 37.34
N PHE A 204 3.69 1.47 36.66
CA PHE A 204 2.39 0.81 36.53
C PHE A 204 1.82 0.36 37.89
N GLU A 205 2.64 -0.27 38.73
CA GLU A 205 2.23 -0.66 40.07
C GLU A 205 1.98 0.55 40.98
N LYS A 206 2.78 1.62 40.87
CA LYS A 206 2.50 2.90 41.56
C LYS A 206 1.18 3.53 41.10
N ALA A 207 0.85 3.47 39.80
CA ALA A 207 -0.42 3.98 39.28
C ALA A 207 -1.63 3.21 39.83
N LYS A 208 -1.49 1.89 39.98
CA LYS A 208 -2.50 1.04 40.66
C LYS A 208 -2.68 1.43 42.13
N ASP A 209 -1.59 1.70 42.85
CA ASP A 209 -1.65 2.16 44.24
C ASP A 209 -2.28 3.55 44.39
N VAL A 210 -2.03 4.47 43.45
CA VAL A 210 -2.67 5.79 43.40
C VAL A 210 -4.19 5.65 43.19
N ILE A 211 -4.61 4.78 42.26
CA ILE A 211 -6.04 4.51 42.00
C ILE A 211 -6.71 3.88 43.21
N LYS A 212 -6.03 2.93 43.86
CA LYS A 212 -6.51 2.32 45.10
C LYS A 212 -6.69 3.37 46.20
N THR A 213 -5.73 4.27 46.36
CA THR A 213 -5.80 5.38 47.33
C THR A 213 -6.93 6.37 46.99
N LEU A 214 -7.15 6.66 45.70
CA LEU A 214 -8.28 7.48 45.22
C LEU A 214 -9.63 6.85 45.56
N ILE A 215 -9.76 5.55 45.33
CA ILE A 215 -10.96 4.77 45.68
C ILE A 215 -11.18 4.83 47.20
N GLU A 216 -10.16 4.51 48.01
CA GLU A 216 -10.23 4.51 49.47
C GLU A 216 -10.59 5.90 50.05
N LYS A 217 -10.06 7.00 49.49
CA LYS A 217 -10.37 8.37 49.94
C LYS A 217 -11.78 8.85 49.59
N VAL A 218 -12.47 8.19 48.65
CA VAL A 218 -13.89 8.46 48.36
C VAL A 218 -14.81 7.77 49.39
N TYR A 219 -14.32 6.77 50.14
CA TYR A 219 -15.10 5.99 51.11
C TYR A 219 -15.16 6.58 52.53
N ASP A 220 -14.36 7.59 52.87
CA ASP A 220 -14.20 8.04 54.26
C ASP A 220 -15.14 9.22 54.61
N GLU A 221 -16.46 8.94 54.64
CA GLU A 221 -17.38 9.65 55.54
C GLU A 221 -18.17 8.60 56.36
N PRO A 222 -18.14 8.66 57.71
CA PRO A 222 -18.82 7.71 58.57
C PRO A 222 -20.31 8.06 58.69
N ASP A 223 -21.15 7.02 58.70
CA ASP A 223 -22.61 7.03 58.94
C ASP A 223 -23.53 7.38 57.74
N ASP A 224 -23.63 6.46 56.77
CA ASP A 224 -24.89 5.72 56.51
C ASP A 224 -24.59 4.63 55.46
N THR A 225 -24.83 3.37 55.80
CA THR A 225 -24.57 2.24 54.89
C THR A 225 -25.79 1.92 54.01
N PRO A 226 -25.63 1.81 52.68
CA PRO A 226 -26.43 0.91 51.88
C PRO A 226 -25.58 -0.21 51.25
N GLU A 227 -26.24 -1.35 51.05
CA GLU A 227 -25.69 -2.64 50.64
C GLU A 227 -24.73 -2.57 49.43
N ARG A 228 -23.54 -3.15 49.62
CA ARG A 228 -22.58 -3.64 48.61
C ARG A 228 -22.56 -2.89 47.27
N ILE A 229 -21.59 -2.00 47.11
CA ILE A 229 -21.08 -1.62 45.78
C ILE A 229 -20.07 -2.69 45.35
N THR A 230 -20.43 -3.53 44.37
CA THR A 230 -19.49 -4.32 43.59
C THR A 230 -18.90 -3.45 42.49
N VAL A 231 -17.56 -3.36 42.43
CA VAL A 231 -16.84 -2.77 41.29
C VAL A 231 -16.60 -3.89 40.30
N ASP A 232 -17.46 -3.98 39.29
CA ASP A 232 -17.21 -4.78 38.08
C ASP A 232 -16.42 -3.91 37.10
N LEU A 233 -15.18 -4.30 36.82
CA LEU A 233 -14.42 -3.77 35.68
C LEU A 233 -14.99 -4.42 34.40
N GLU A 234 -15.91 -3.71 33.74
CA GLU A 234 -16.49 -4.11 32.46
C GLU A 234 -16.08 -3.11 31.35
N VAL A 235 -15.42 -3.61 30.30
CA VAL A 235 -15.16 -2.89 29.04
C VAL A 235 -16.28 -3.25 28.06
N LYS A 236 -17.07 -2.29 27.53
CA LYS A 236 -18.20 -2.59 26.61
C LYS A 236 -18.36 -1.65 25.41
N GLY A 237 -18.58 -2.28 24.24
CA GLY A 237 -19.21 -1.74 23.03
C GLY A 237 -20.70 -2.16 22.88
N ILE A 238 -21.43 -1.54 21.94
CA ILE A 238 -22.91 -1.58 21.78
C ILE A 238 -23.41 -2.94 21.22
N LYS A 239 -24.60 -3.42 21.67
CA LYS A 239 -25.26 -4.65 21.16
C LYS A 239 -26.70 -4.42 20.64
N VAL A 240 -27.04 -5.03 19.50
CA VAL A 240 -28.35 -4.95 18.79
C VAL A 240 -29.28 -6.11 19.18
N LYS A 241 -30.60 -5.85 19.33
CA LYS A 241 -31.60 -6.84 19.80
C LYS A 241 -32.38 -7.52 18.68
N ASP A 242 -32.84 -6.77 17.67
CA ASP A 242 -33.64 -7.33 16.58
C ASP A 242 -33.64 -6.46 15.31
N TYR A 243 -33.94 -7.08 14.15
CA TYR A 243 -33.96 -6.47 12.82
C TYR A 243 -35.28 -6.79 12.10
N ILE A 244 -36.08 -5.77 11.76
CA ILE A 244 -37.40 -5.95 11.15
C ILE A 244 -37.44 -5.34 9.73
N PRO A 245 -37.41 -6.16 8.66
CA PRO A 245 -37.54 -5.70 7.28
C PRO A 245 -39.02 -5.46 6.88
N HIS A 246 -39.23 -4.63 5.86
CA HIS A 246 -40.59 -4.23 5.44
C HIS A 246 -41.41 -5.40 4.82
N PRO A 247 -42.69 -5.62 5.20
CA PRO A 247 -43.45 -6.85 4.91
C PRO A 247 -43.94 -7.06 3.45
N ARG A 248 -43.49 -6.28 2.47
CA ARG A 248 -43.82 -6.43 1.03
C ARG A 248 -42.59 -6.68 0.14
N TYR A 249 -41.48 -7.09 0.73
CA TYR A 249 -40.22 -7.30 0.02
C TYR A 249 -40.15 -8.71 -0.57
N ASP A 250 -40.16 -8.83 -1.91
CA ASP A 250 -40.03 -10.11 -2.63
C ASP A 250 -38.77 -10.10 -3.50
N VAL A 251 -37.72 -10.71 -2.97
CA VAL A 251 -36.36 -10.79 -3.54
C VAL A 251 -36.33 -11.57 -4.86
N LYS A 252 -37.29 -12.49 -5.07
CA LYS A 252 -37.29 -13.40 -6.22
C LYS A 252 -37.67 -12.72 -7.53
N LEU A 253 -38.54 -11.71 -7.47
CA LEU A 253 -39.09 -11.04 -8.65
C LEU A 253 -38.06 -10.12 -9.37
N LYS A 254 -37.09 -9.55 -8.65
CA LYS A 254 -36.11 -8.59 -9.20
C LYS A 254 -34.94 -9.27 -9.93
N LYS A 255 -34.54 -10.47 -9.50
CA LYS A 255 -33.48 -11.27 -10.14
C LYS A 255 -33.91 -11.79 -11.51
N ASP A 256 -35.18 -12.17 -11.65
CA ASP A 256 -35.79 -12.59 -12.93
C ASP A 256 -35.94 -11.44 -13.96
N LEU A 257 -35.82 -10.18 -13.51
CA LEU A 257 -35.88 -8.98 -14.35
C LEU A 257 -34.50 -8.45 -14.77
N GLY A 258 -33.39 -9.08 -14.36
CA GLY A 258 -32.03 -8.73 -14.83
C GLY A 258 -31.32 -7.61 -14.05
N ILE A 259 -31.63 -7.45 -12.76
CA ILE A 259 -31.04 -6.46 -11.85
C ILE A 259 -30.05 -7.16 -10.86
N PRO A 260 -28.79 -6.70 -10.70
CA PRO A 260 -27.77 -7.30 -9.81
C PRO A 260 -28.07 -7.26 -8.29
N GLU A 261 -27.43 -8.14 -7.50
CA GLU A 261 -27.64 -8.33 -6.04
C GLU A 261 -27.23 -7.13 -5.15
N TYR A 262 -26.33 -6.24 -5.57
CA TYR A 262 -25.83 -5.13 -4.73
C TYR A 262 -26.82 -3.95 -4.51
N TYR A 263 -28.08 -4.09 -4.93
CA TYR A 263 -29.15 -3.10 -4.76
C TYR A 263 -30.19 -3.53 -3.69
N GLU A 264 -29.78 -4.30 -2.68
CA GLU A 264 -30.66 -5.18 -1.89
C GLU A 264 -31.23 -4.68 -0.54
N PHE A 265 -30.98 -3.45 -0.05
CA PHE A 265 -31.38 -3.09 1.33
C PHE A 265 -31.94 -1.68 1.49
N ASP A 266 -33.28 -1.53 1.44
CA ASP A 266 -33.86 -0.18 1.31
C ASP A 266 -34.60 0.38 2.54
N VAL A 267 -35.12 -0.43 3.49
CA VAL A 267 -35.60 0.04 4.81
C VAL A 267 -35.70 -1.11 5.82
N ALA A 268 -35.12 -0.96 7.03
CA ALA A 268 -35.38 -1.84 8.18
C ALA A 268 -35.40 -1.08 9.50
N LEU A 269 -36.22 -1.55 10.47
CA LEU A 269 -36.25 -1.04 11.84
C LEU A 269 -35.30 -1.88 12.71
N ILE A 270 -34.37 -1.22 13.40
CA ILE A 270 -33.42 -1.86 14.31
C ILE A 270 -33.84 -1.57 15.75
N GLN A 271 -34.03 -2.62 16.55
CA GLN A 271 -34.33 -2.51 17.97
C GLN A 271 -33.08 -2.83 18.79
N LEU A 272 -32.69 -1.95 19.72
CA LEU A 272 -31.51 -2.12 20.58
C LEU A 272 -31.88 -2.85 21.90
N VAL A 273 -30.90 -3.53 22.52
CA VAL A 273 -31.15 -4.30 23.76
C VAL A 273 -31.36 -3.40 24.95
N ASP A 274 -30.54 -2.34 25.05
CA ASP A 274 -30.57 -1.35 26.11
C ASP A 274 -30.81 0.06 25.51
N PRO A 275 -31.53 0.95 26.21
CA PRO A 275 -31.74 2.33 25.75
C PRO A 275 -30.43 3.12 25.76
N VAL A 276 -30.10 3.76 24.64
CA VAL A 276 -28.92 4.62 24.50
C VAL A 276 -29.19 5.98 25.16
N ILE A 277 -28.37 6.36 26.15
CA ILE A 277 -28.37 7.73 26.69
C ILE A 277 -27.43 8.57 25.83
N MET A 278 -27.99 9.52 25.08
CA MET A 278 -27.25 10.32 24.09
C MET A 278 -26.61 11.58 24.70
N GLY A 279 -25.38 11.86 24.28
CA GLY A 279 -24.69 13.13 24.52
C GLY A 279 -25.17 14.27 23.59
N PRO A 280 -24.76 15.52 23.85
CA PRO A 280 -25.28 16.72 23.17
C PRO A 280 -25.00 16.80 21.66
N ASP A 281 -24.07 16.00 21.14
CA ASP A 281 -23.64 16.03 19.73
C ASP A 281 -24.35 14.99 18.83
N LEU A 282 -25.24 14.16 19.38
CA LEU A 282 -26.05 13.20 18.62
C LEU A 282 -27.54 13.62 18.61
N ARG A 283 -28.10 13.90 17.43
CA ARG A 283 -29.48 14.39 17.27
C ARG A 283 -30.47 13.23 17.04
N PRO A 284 -31.58 13.13 17.79
CA PRO A 284 -32.59 12.10 17.57
C PRO A 284 -33.50 12.42 16.38
N ILE A 285 -33.84 11.39 15.61
CA ILE A 285 -34.94 11.39 14.63
C ILE A 285 -36.19 10.91 15.39
N CYS A 286 -37.10 11.85 15.68
CA CYS A 286 -38.45 11.73 16.29
C CYS A 286 -38.52 11.59 17.83
N ILE A 287 -39.19 12.50 18.58
CA ILE A 287 -40.62 12.56 19.05
C ILE A 287 -40.84 13.97 19.73
N PRO A 288 -42.02 14.31 20.31
CA PRO A 288 -42.86 15.47 19.97
C PRO A 288 -42.48 16.79 20.68
N CYS A 289 -42.84 17.93 20.06
CA CYS A 289 -42.69 19.25 20.69
C CYS A 289 -43.46 19.34 22.02
N THR A 290 -42.75 19.35 23.15
CA THR A 290 -43.24 20.05 24.34
C THR A 290 -42.89 21.54 24.21
N LYS A 291 -43.75 22.38 24.78
CA LYS A 291 -43.96 23.81 24.47
C LYS A 291 -42.78 24.78 24.75
N GLU A 292 -41.57 24.31 24.96
CA GLU A 292 -40.43 25.15 25.38
C GLU A 292 -39.20 24.87 24.51
N MET A 293 -39.17 25.43 23.30
CA MET A 293 -37.97 25.50 22.47
C MET A 293 -37.79 26.93 21.95
N GLY A 294 -36.58 27.46 22.14
CA GLY A 294 -36.17 28.80 21.71
C GLY A 294 -36.04 28.96 20.19
N PRO A 295 -35.79 30.19 19.71
CA PRO A 295 -35.95 30.58 18.29
C PRO A 295 -35.02 29.87 17.28
N ASP A 296 -33.99 29.12 17.73
CA ASP A 296 -33.01 28.45 16.85
C ASP A 296 -33.19 26.93 16.69
N LEU A 297 -34.23 26.33 17.28
CA LEU A 297 -34.52 24.89 17.15
C LEU A 297 -35.58 24.64 16.07
N ARG A 298 -35.20 23.98 14.96
CA ARG A 298 -36.12 23.61 13.87
C ARG A 298 -36.50 22.11 13.95
N PRO A 299 -37.77 21.75 14.17
CA PRO A 299 -38.20 20.35 14.18
C PRO A 299 -38.25 19.74 12.77
N ILE A 300 -37.82 18.48 12.64
CA ILE A 300 -37.95 17.67 11.43
C ILE A 300 -39.32 16.96 11.49
N CYS A 301 -40.19 17.23 10.52
CA CYS A 301 -41.55 16.66 10.50
C CYS A 301 -41.65 15.49 9.50
N ILE A 302 -42.29 14.38 9.91
CA ILE A 302 -42.59 13.23 9.03
C ILE A 302 -43.90 13.51 8.27
N PRO A 303 -44.03 13.18 6.97
CA PRO A 303 -45.26 13.41 6.22
C PRO A 303 -46.42 12.63 6.85
N CYS A 304 -47.63 13.15 6.68
CA CYS A 304 -48.87 12.50 7.16
C CYS A 304 -49.04 12.50 8.70
N THR A 305 -48.31 13.38 9.39
CA THR A 305 -48.48 13.69 10.82
C THR A 305 -49.17 15.04 11.02
N LYS A 306 -49.77 15.26 12.20
CA LYS A 306 -50.43 16.54 12.54
C LYS A 306 -49.44 17.70 12.58
N GLU A 307 -48.20 17.41 12.96
CA GLU A 307 -47.05 18.30 12.99
C GLU A 307 -46.74 18.84 11.59
N THR A 308 -46.82 17.97 10.57
CA THR A 308 -46.67 18.37 9.16
C THR A 308 -47.85 19.21 8.67
N SER A 309 -49.09 18.92 9.10
CA SER A 309 -50.24 19.79 8.82
C SER A 309 -50.01 21.20 9.40
N GLY A 310 -49.48 21.28 10.63
CA GLY A 310 -49.10 22.54 11.27
C GLY A 310 -47.93 23.25 10.59
N ALA A 311 -46.96 22.51 10.04
CA ALA A 311 -45.84 23.08 9.28
C ALA A 311 -46.27 23.64 7.91
N LEU A 312 -47.20 22.97 7.24
CA LEU A 312 -47.79 23.40 5.96
C LEU A 312 -48.95 24.40 6.12
N LYS A 313 -49.28 24.80 7.37
CA LYS A 313 -50.40 25.69 7.70
C LYS A 313 -51.77 25.21 7.17
N LEU A 314 -51.96 23.88 7.12
CA LEU A 314 -53.22 23.27 6.75
C LEU A 314 -54.14 23.16 7.99
N SER A 315 -55.44 23.38 7.83
CA SER A 315 -56.39 23.18 8.93
C SER A 315 -56.55 21.70 9.28
N ASP A 316 -56.98 21.37 10.51
CA ASP A 316 -57.16 19.99 10.97
C ASP A 316 -58.12 19.14 10.10
N ARG A 317 -59.02 19.80 9.35
CA ARG A 317 -59.93 19.15 8.39
C ARG A 317 -59.32 18.93 7.01
N GLU A 318 -58.22 19.62 6.72
CA GLU A 318 -57.51 19.60 5.44
C GLU A 318 -56.22 18.78 5.48
N GLY A 319 -55.63 18.58 6.67
CA GLY A 319 -54.39 17.86 6.94
C GLY A 319 -54.46 16.35 6.67
N THR A 320 -54.81 15.95 5.46
CA THR A 320 -54.75 14.57 5.00
C THR A 320 -53.37 14.28 4.40
N CYS A 321 -52.94 13.02 4.49
CA CYS A 321 -51.68 12.55 3.91
C CYS A 321 -51.56 12.90 2.40
N ARG A 322 -52.68 12.80 1.67
CA ARG A 322 -52.78 13.20 0.27
C ARG A 322 -52.52 14.69 0.06
N LYS A 323 -53.09 15.55 0.91
CA LYS A 323 -52.90 17.01 0.82
C LYS A 323 -51.46 17.42 1.19
N HIS A 324 -50.80 16.70 2.11
CA HIS A 324 -49.37 16.90 2.37
C HIS A 324 -48.51 16.59 1.14
N GLN A 325 -48.83 15.51 0.41
CA GLN A 325 -48.13 15.16 -0.82
C GLN A 325 -48.37 16.17 -1.93
N GLU A 326 -49.62 16.64 -2.10
CA GLU A 326 -49.99 17.67 -3.08
C GLU A 326 -49.25 19.00 -2.82
N GLU A 327 -49.11 19.42 -1.56
CA GLU A 327 -48.41 20.67 -1.19
C GLU A 327 -46.87 20.55 -1.32
N LEU A 328 -46.28 19.44 -0.85
CA LEU A 328 -44.83 19.22 -0.87
C LEU A 328 -44.27 18.92 -2.27
N MET A 329 -45.09 18.35 -3.15
CA MET A 329 -44.72 17.92 -4.51
C MET A 329 -45.54 18.64 -5.59
N SER A 330 -45.95 19.88 -5.30
CA SER A 330 -46.80 20.71 -6.18
C SER A 330 -46.12 21.17 -7.49
N SER A 331 -44.82 20.92 -7.64
CA SER A 331 -44.00 21.38 -8.77
C SER A 331 -43.29 20.21 -9.45
N ASP A 332 -43.14 20.29 -10.79
CA ASP A 332 -42.34 19.37 -11.59
C ASP A 332 -40.86 19.32 -11.15
N THR A 333 -40.41 20.32 -10.40
CA THR A 333 -39.07 20.38 -9.78
C THR A 333 -39.16 20.88 -8.34
N VAL A 334 -38.64 20.12 -7.38
CA VAL A 334 -38.66 20.43 -5.95
C VAL A 334 -37.23 20.43 -5.40
N LYS A 335 -36.81 21.52 -4.75
CA LYS A 335 -35.50 21.55 -4.07
C LYS A 335 -35.54 20.75 -2.78
N ALA A 336 -34.54 19.90 -2.61
CA ALA A 336 -34.35 19.07 -1.44
C ALA A 336 -32.88 19.06 -1.02
N SER A 337 -32.60 18.49 0.14
CA SER A 337 -31.24 18.25 0.58
C SER A 337 -31.13 16.92 1.29
N PHE A 338 -29.96 16.29 1.25
CA PHE A 338 -29.65 15.08 2.00
C PHE A 338 -28.30 15.23 2.71
N MET A 339 -28.06 14.44 3.73
CA MET A 339 -26.75 14.38 4.39
C MET A 339 -25.93 13.26 3.72
N SER A 340 -24.77 13.60 3.17
CA SER A 340 -23.80 12.68 2.58
C SER A 340 -22.66 12.47 3.56
N VAL A 341 -22.21 11.23 3.71
CA VAL A 341 -21.10 10.87 4.60
C VAL A 341 -19.90 10.50 3.74
N THR A 342 -18.83 11.27 3.85
CA THR A 342 -17.56 11.00 3.17
C THR A 342 -16.45 10.92 4.21
N GLY A 343 -16.04 9.70 4.56
CA GLY A 343 -15.13 9.47 5.69
C GLY A 343 -15.82 9.73 7.03
N LYS A 344 -15.23 10.59 7.88
CA LYS A 344 -15.77 10.98 9.21
C LYS A 344 -16.61 12.27 9.19
N ASP A 345 -16.70 12.95 8.04
CA ASP A 345 -17.44 14.22 7.91
C ASP A 345 -18.85 13.99 7.34
N ILE A 346 -19.83 14.73 7.88
CA ILE A 346 -21.23 14.70 7.42
C ILE A 346 -21.55 16.04 6.76
N GLU A 347 -21.83 16.03 5.46
CA GLU A 347 -22.09 17.23 4.66
C GLU A 347 -23.53 17.27 4.15
N GLN A 348 -24.20 18.43 4.23
CA GLN A 348 -25.53 18.62 3.66
C GLN A 348 -25.41 18.99 2.18
N LYS A 349 -25.85 18.09 1.30
CA LYS A 349 -25.87 18.29 -0.16
C LYS A 349 -27.26 18.71 -0.63
N LEU A 350 -27.32 19.64 -1.58
CA LEU A 350 -28.55 20.18 -2.15
C LEU A 350 -28.86 19.53 -3.49
N ILE A 351 -30.06 18.97 -3.62
CA ILE A 351 -30.51 18.29 -4.83
C ILE A 351 -31.82 18.89 -5.33
N THR A 352 -32.07 18.77 -6.62
CA THR A 352 -33.38 19.09 -7.20
C THR A 352 -34.07 17.79 -7.64
N ILE A 353 -35.20 17.49 -7.00
CA ILE A 353 -36.06 16.36 -7.32
C ILE A 353 -36.93 16.73 -8.53
N LYS A 354 -36.77 16.00 -9.63
CA LYS A 354 -37.50 16.17 -10.90
C LYS A 354 -38.63 15.15 -11.00
N GLN A 355 -39.83 15.61 -11.33
CA GLN A 355 -41.08 14.85 -11.34
C GLN A 355 -41.96 15.28 -12.54
N GLY A 356 -43.12 14.64 -12.71
CA GLY A 356 -44.05 14.98 -13.78
C GLY A 356 -43.44 14.76 -15.18
N LYS A 357 -43.34 15.83 -15.97
CA LYS A 357 -42.83 15.79 -17.36
C LYS A 357 -41.38 15.31 -17.51
N TRP A 358 -40.59 15.33 -16.43
CA TRP A 358 -39.19 14.89 -16.43
C TRP A 358 -39.02 13.40 -16.13
N ARG A 359 -40.10 12.71 -15.76
CA ARG A 359 -40.07 11.32 -15.31
C ARG A 359 -39.64 10.36 -16.43
N ASP A 360 -40.17 10.54 -17.63
CA ASP A 360 -39.86 9.67 -18.77
C ASP A 360 -38.39 9.80 -19.21
N ALA A 361 -37.81 11.01 -19.11
CA ALA A 361 -36.38 11.23 -19.41
C ALA A 361 -35.47 10.50 -18.40
N CYS A 362 -35.81 10.56 -17.12
CA CYS A 362 -35.06 9.86 -16.06
C CYS A 362 -35.12 8.34 -16.22
N VAL A 363 -36.29 7.81 -16.60
CA VAL A 363 -36.51 6.38 -16.85
C VAL A 363 -35.67 5.88 -18.04
N GLU A 364 -35.48 6.70 -19.08
CA GLU A 364 -34.61 6.36 -20.22
C GLU A 364 -33.12 6.45 -19.92
N ASP A 365 -32.69 7.38 -19.07
CA ASP A 365 -31.28 7.46 -18.66
C ASP A 365 -30.88 6.31 -17.73
N ALA A 366 -31.79 5.83 -16.88
CA ALA A 366 -31.56 4.66 -16.03
C ALA A 366 -31.28 3.36 -16.81
N LYS A 367 -31.74 3.24 -18.07
CA LYS A 367 -31.42 2.08 -18.95
C LYS A 367 -29.97 2.04 -19.39
N LYS A 368 -29.26 3.17 -19.34
CA LYS A 368 -27.88 3.28 -19.80
C LYS A 368 -26.89 2.90 -18.69
N ALA A 369 -27.36 2.30 -17.60
CA ALA A 369 -26.55 1.84 -16.49
C ALA A 369 -25.64 0.65 -16.85
N GLU A 370 -24.37 0.72 -16.48
CA GLU A 370 -23.50 -0.46 -16.40
C GLU A 370 -24.07 -1.51 -15.42
N GLY A 371 -24.29 -2.74 -15.90
CA GLY A 371 -24.76 -3.88 -15.10
C GLY A 371 -26.27 -4.16 -15.10
N ILE A 372 -27.10 -3.33 -15.74
CA ILE A 372 -28.55 -3.60 -15.89
C ILE A 372 -28.82 -4.25 -17.25
N THR A 373 -29.41 -5.44 -17.24
CA THR A 373 -29.76 -6.20 -18.46
C THR A 373 -31.26 -6.14 -18.80
N ALA A 374 -32.04 -5.43 -17.99
CA ALA A 374 -33.48 -5.29 -18.10
C ALA A 374 -33.89 -4.48 -19.36
N THR A 375 -34.73 -5.07 -20.21
CA THR A 375 -35.21 -4.43 -21.46
C THR A 375 -36.44 -3.52 -21.24
N ASN A 376 -37.11 -3.60 -20.10
CA ASN A 376 -38.29 -2.80 -19.76
C ASN A 376 -37.96 -1.66 -18.77
N ALA A 377 -38.01 -0.42 -19.26
CA ALA A 377 -37.75 0.80 -18.48
C ALA A 377 -38.60 0.92 -17.20
N LYS A 378 -39.88 0.56 -17.29
CA LYS A 378 -40.85 0.65 -16.17
C LYS A 378 -40.62 -0.39 -15.08
N ALA A 379 -39.82 -1.43 -15.36
CA ALA A 379 -39.42 -2.42 -14.36
C ALA A 379 -38.21 -1.95 -13.53
N ILE A 380 -37.41 -1.00 -14.06
CA ILE A 380 -36.18 -0.49 -13.43
C ILE A 380 -36.50 0.65 -12.45
N VAL A 381 -37.36 1.60 -12.85
CA VAL A 381 -37.77 2.76 -12.04
C VAL A 381 -39.29 2.69 -11.84
N THR A 382 -39.74 2.34 -10.64
CA THR A 382 -41.18 2.26 -10.32
C THR A 382 -41.80 3.64 -10.03
N ASP A 383 -43.13 3.70 -9.86
CA ASP A 383 -43.83 4.94 -9.47
C ASP A 383 -43.42 5.47 -8.09
N ASN A 384 -42.79 4.62 -7.29
CA ASN A 384 -42.16 4.98 -6.02
C ASN A 384 -40.66 5.18 -6.25
N PHE A 385 -40.22 6.07 -7.13
CA PHE A 385 -38.82 6.52 -7.22
C PHE A 385 -38.79 8.00 -7.58
N LEU A 386 -37.86 8.73 -6.95
CA LEU A 386 -37.65 10.16 -7.14
C LEU A 386 -36.34 10.38 -7.90
N CYS A 387 -36.40 11.20 -8.95
CA CYS A 387 -35.27 11.44 -9.84
C CYS A 387 -34.53 12.72 -9.48
N SER A 388 -33.19 12.68 -9.47
CA SER A 388 -32.34 13.88 -9.36
C SER A 388 -31.17 13.78 -10.36
N GLY A 389 -30.78 14.90 -11.00
CA GLY A 389 -29.77 14.94 -12.08
C GLY A 389 -30.33 15.12 -13.52
N GLY A 390 -29.44 15.35 -14.51
CA GLY A 390 -29.76 15.49 -15.96
C GLY A 390 -29.65 16.92 -16.55
N ILE A 391 -29.38 17.00 -17.87
CA ILE A 391 -28.90 18.16 -18.67
C ILE A 391 -29.76 19.45 -18.52
N GLU A 392 -29.09 20.56 -18.14
CA GLU A 392 -29.50 22.01 -18.03
C GLU A 392 -30.51 22.46 -16.93
N PRO A 393 -30.42 23.70 -16.38
CA PRO A 393 -29.28 24.60 -16.16
C PRO A 393 -29.15 24.98 -14.66
N THR A 394 -29.12 24.00 -13.76
CA THR A 394 -28.83 24.23 -12.33
C THR A 394 -27.65 23.36 -11.89
N VAL A 395 -26.69 23.96 -11.18
CA VAL A 395 -25.62 23.24 -10.49
C VAL A 395 -26.24 22.63 -9.24
N ASP A 396 -26.71 21.39 -9.34
CA ASP A 396 -27.20 20.59 -8.21
C ASP A 396 -26.10 19.58 -7.80
N ASP A 397 -26.00 19.25 -6.51
CA ASP A 397 -25.14 18.16 -6.05
C ASP A 397 -25.73 16.81 -6.51
N ILE A 398 -24.87 15.78 -6.68
CA ILE A 398 -25.28 14.45 -7.15
C ILE A 398 -24.97 13.42 -6.05
N ALA A 399 -25.88 12.47 -5.83
CA ALA A 399 -25.67 11.35 -4.91
C ALA A 399 -24.70 10.32 -5.51
N CYS A 400 -23.69 9.90 -4.72
CA CYS A 400 -22.64 8.97 -5.12
C CYS A 400 -22.98 7.52 -4.72
N LYS A 401 -22.25 6.56 -5.32
CA LYS A 401 -22.32 5.14 -4.93
C LYS A 401 -21.82 5.01 -3.47
N GLY A 402 -22.74 4.77 -2.54
CA GLY A 402 -22.48 4.76 -1.08
C GLY A 402 -23.46 5.63 -0.26
N ASP A 403 -24.15 6.58 -0.89
CA ASP A 403 -25.13 7.47 -0.21
C ASP A 403 -26.50 6.78 0.07
N SER A 404 -26.66 5.51 -0.31
CA SER A 404 -26.97 4.43 0.64
C SER A 404 -28.07 4.55 1.71
N GLY A 405 -29.21 5.24 1.52
CA GLY A 405 -30.30 5.28 2.52
C GLY A 405 -30.36 6.55 3.39
N GLY A 406 -29.75 7.65 2.93
CA GLY A 406 -29.86 8.96 3.57
C GLY A 406 -31.28 9.55 3.54
N ALA A 407 -31.69 10.21 4.63
CA ALA A 407 -32.97 10.92 4.69
C ALA A 407 -32.95 12.17 3.78
N THR A 408 -33.94 12.29 2.90
CA THR A 408 -34.09 13.45 2.01
C THR A 408 -35.09 14.45 2.62
N PHE A 409 -34.73 15.73 2.66
CA PHE A 409 -35.55 16.79 3.25
C PHE A 409 -36.00 17.80 2.19
N VAL A 410 -37.29 18.16 2.19
CA VAL A 410 -37.85 19.27 1.38
C VAL A 410 -38.00 20.50 2.28
N VAL A 411 -37.82 21.70 1.72
CA VAL A 411 -37.85 22.97 2.48
C VAL A 411 -39.03 23.86 2.05
N PRO A 412 -40.23 23.72 2.64
CA PRO A 412 -41.33 24.67 2.48
C PRO A 412 -41.29 25.70 3.62
N GLY A 413 -41.06 26.98 3.29
CA GLY A 413 -41.18 28.09 4.25
C GLY A 413 -40.40 27.92 5.57
N ASN A 414 -39.07 28.09 5.53
CA ASN A 414 -38.14 28.05 6.67
C ASN A 414 -38.16 26.80 7.59
N ARG A 415 -38.95 25.75 7.28
CA ARG A 415 -39.03 24.47 8.02
C ARG A 415 -38.59 23.29 7.15
N LEU A 416 -37.97 22.27 7.75
CA LEU A 416 -37.48 21.05 7.08
C LEU A 416 -38.50 19.92 7.26
N VAL A 417 -38.94 19.30 6.15
CA VAL A 417 -39.86 18.16 6.15
C VAL A 417 -39.15 16.95 5.53
N GLN A 418 -39.05 15.84 6.26
CA GLN A 418 -38.41 14.61 5.77
C GLN A 418 -39.34 13.90 4.79
N VAL A 419 -38.82 13.39 3.67
CA VAL A 419 -39.56 12.52 2.74
C VAL A 419 -39.01 11.11 2.91
N LEU A 420 -39.84 10.18 3.37
CA LEU A 420 -39.48 8.76 3.49
C LEU A 420 -39.56 8.10 2.12
N HIS A 421 -38.46 7.54 1.61
CA HIS A 421 -38.44 6.86 0.33
C HIS A 421 -37.39 5.72 0.26
N PRO A 422 -37.68 4.57 -0.40
CA PRO A 422 -36.71 3.50 -0.69
C PRO A 422 -35.76 3.90 -1.85
N LEU A 423 -34.45 3.89 -1.58
CA LEU A 423 -33.21 4.11 -2.37
C LEU A 423 -33.18 4.65 -3.82
N CYS A 424 -32.02 5.23 -4.20
CA CYS A 424 -31.69 5.68 -5.55
C CYS A 424 -30.26 5.23 -5.94
N CYS A 425 -30.09 4.69 -7.15
CA CYS A 425 -28.81 4.43 -7.82
C CYS A 425 -29.02 4.49 -9.34
N VAL A 426 -28.05 5.05 -10.10
CA VAL A 426 -27.54 4.65 -11.46
C VAL A 426 -26.85 5.80 -12.28
N LEU A 427 -25.53 5.63 -12.50
CA LEU A 427 -24.58 5.80 -13.66
C LEU A 427 -24.68 6.96 -14.71
N MET A 428 -23.62 7.47 -15.38
CA MET A 428 -22.36 6.86 -15.88
C MET A 428 -21.26 7.90 -16.25
N ARG A 429 -20.00 7.45 -16.45
CA ARG A 429 -18.92 8.15 -17.18
C ARG A 429 -19.13 7.99 -18.70
N ILE A 430 -19.19 9.08 -19.48
CA ILE A 430 -18.69 9.13 -20.87
C ILE A 430 -17.94 10.45 -21.06
N SER A 431 -16.72 10.32 -21.56
CA SER A 431 -15.77 11.37 -21.88
C SER A 431 -16.38 12.50 -22.71
N VAL A 432 -16.16 13.75 -22.27
CA VAL A 432 -15.62 14.90 -23.03
C VAL A 432 -15.93 16.20 -22.25
N LEU A 433 -14.86 16.79 -21.70
CA LEU A 433 -14.69 18.20 -21.29
C LEU A 433 -15.45 18.73 -20.04
N ALA A 434 -14.63 19.03 -19.00
CA ALA A 434 -14.78 20.06 -17.96
C ALA A 434 -15.40 19.71 -16.57
N LYS A 435 -14.52 19.75 -15.54
CA LYS A 435 -14.71 19.88 -14.05
C LYS A 435 -15.18 18.61 -13.32
N GLY A 436 -14.48 17.98 -12.37
CA GLY A 436 -13.24 18.24 -11.64
C GLY A 436 -13.30 17.53 -10.27
N VAL A 437 -13.01 16.23 -10.21
CA VAL A 437 -12.65 15.55 -8.94
C VAL A 437 -11.20 15.93 -8.67
N THR A 438 -10.97 16.74 -7.65
CA THR A 438 -9.64 17.23 -7.29
C THR A 438 -8.85 16.17 -6.51
N LEU A 439 -8.24 15.23 -7.23
CA LEU A 439 -7.09 14.48 -6.73
C LEU A 439 -5.89 15.44 -6.75
N SER A 440 -5.51 16.00 -5.61
CA SER A 440 -4.43 16.99 -5.57
C SER A 440 -3.28 16.55 -4.67
N GLN A 441 -2.09 16.39 -5.24
CA GLN A 441 -0.86 16.29 -4.45
C GLN A 441 -0.27 17.69 -4.24
N LYS A 442 -0.01 18.05 -2.98
CA LYS A 442 0.67 19.31 -2.64
C LYS A 442 2.18 19.07 -2.77
N MET A 443 2.85 19.87 -3.58
CA MET A 443 4.31 19.82 -3.64
C MET A 443 4.86 20.68 -2.51
N GLY A 444 5.72 20.10 -1.67
CA GLY A 444 6.62 20.85 -0.80
C GLY A 444 7.32 21.92 -1.63
N ALA A 445 7.31 23.16 -1.16
CA ALA A 445 7.56 24.37 -1.95
C ALA A 445 9.03 24.58 -2.40
N PHE A 446 9.81 23.52 -2.67
CA PHE A 446 11.24 23.66 -2.95
C PHE A 446 11.81 22.55 -3.83
N PHE A 447 11.95 22.81 -5.14
CA PHE A 447 12.91 22.09 -5.98
C PHE A 447 14.26 22.77 -5.83
N GLY A 448 15.18 22.15 -5.07
CA GLY A 448 16.46 22.75 -4.74
C GLY A 448 17.31 23.02 -5.99
N ASN A 449 17.84 24.24 -6.11
CA ASN A 449 18.76 24.66 -7.18
C ASN A 449 18.21 24.50 -8.62
N GLY A 450 16.89 24.53 -8.80
CA GLY A 450 16.25 24.52 -10.11
C GLY A 450 14.85 25.15 -10.12
N GLU A 451 14.20 25.05 -11.26
CA GLU A 451 12.84 25.55 -11.51
C GLU A 451 11.94 24.39 -11.97
N VAL A 452 10.65 24.48 -11.59
CA VAL A 452 9.59 23.56 -12.02
C VAL A 452 8.51 24.32 -12.79
N SER A 453 8.07 23.77 -13.92
CA SER A 453 7.09 24.40 -14.79
C SER A 453 6.07 23.37 -15.34
N PRO A 454 4.75 23.62 -15.26
CA PRO A 454 4.11 24.75 -14.60
C PRO A 454 4.10 24.59 -13.07
N HIS A 455 4.40 25.64 -12.32
CA HIS A 455 4.28 25.62 -10.86
C HIS A 455 2.81 25.74 -10.44
N GLN A 456 2.28 24.71 -9.79
CA GLN A 456 0.93 24.69 -9.24
C GLN A 456 0.94 24.45 -7.72
N ARG A 457 -0.11 24.92 -7.02
CA ARG A 457 -0.29 24.60 -5.59
C ARG A 457 -0.64 23.13 -5.36
N GLN A 458 -1.23 22.51 -6.37
CA GLN A 458 -1.83 21.20 -6.36
C GLN A 458 -1.77 20.66 -7.79
N TYR A 459 -1.41 19.39 -7.95
CA TYR A 459 -1.33 18.72 -9.25
C TYR A 459 -2.37 17.60 -9.34
N PHE A 460 -3.07 17.54 -10.46
CA PHE A 460 -4.10 16.56 -10.77
C PHE A 460 -3.56 15.40 -11.58
N VAL A 461 -4.27 14.27 -11.57
CA VAL A 461 -3.93 13.12 -12.40
C VAL A 461 -3.81 13.54 -13.87
N ASN A 462 -2.71 13.12 -14.50
CA ASN A 462 -2.23 13.48 -15.84
C ASN A 462 -1.60 14.88 -15.98
N ASP A 463 -1.51 15.67 -14.91
CA ASP A 463 -0.72 16.91 -14.96
C ASP A 463 0.76 16.56 -15.17
N THR A 464 1.40 17.29 -16.07
CA THR A 464 2.80 17.12 -16.44
C THR A 464 3.61 18.30 -15.94
N THR A 465 4.74 18.02 -15.31
CA THR A 465 5.71 19.01 -14.81
C THR A 465 7.08 18.78 -15.43
N HIS A 466 7.76 19.88 -15.74
CA HIS A 466 9.11 19.91 -16.29
C HIS A 466 10.07 20.52 -15.28
N TYR A 467 11.26 19.93 -15.16
CA TYR A 467 12.27 20.32 -14.19
C TYR A 467 13.55 20.76 -14.91
N THR A 468 14.08 21.91 -14.52
CA THR A 468 15.31 22.47 -15.09
C THR A 468 16.23 22.99 -13.99
N CYS A 469 17.52 22.64 -14.02
CA CYS A 469 18.47 23.16 -13.05
C CYS A 469 18.93 24.59 -13.36
N TYR A 470 19.28 25.35 -12.32
CA TYR A 470 19.97 26.62 -12.50
C TYR A 470 21.40 26.41 -13.04
N SER A 471 21.96 27.46 -13.64
CA SER A 471 23.32 27.42 -14.20
C SER A 471 24.35 27.01 -13.14
N GLY A 472 25.19 26.02 -13.48
CA GLY A 472 26.24 25.49 -12.58
C GLY A 472 25.81 24.30 -11.72
N TYR A 473 24.63 23.73 -11.97
CA TYR A 473 24.14 22.50 -11.35
C TYR A 473 23.87 21.45 -12.42
N ASP A 474 24.19 20.20 -12.10
CA ASP A 474 23.99 19.04 -12.95
C ASP A 474 22.65 18.36 -12.63
N PHE A 475 21.89 18.06 -13.69
CA PHE A 475 20.57 17.44 -13.58
C PHE A 475 20.67 15.91 -13.49
N ARG A 476 19.97 15.30 -12.53
CA ARG A 476 19.76 13.84 -12.41
C ARG A 476 18.28 13.54 -12.15
N GLY A 477 17.84 12.33 -12.50
CA GLY A 477 16.43 11.92 -12.36
C GLY A 477 15.60 12.21 -13.61
N SER A 478 14.28 12.34 -13.46
CA SER A 478 13.37 12.56 -14.59
C SER A 478 13.08 14.04 -14.82
N GLY A 479 13.52 14.57 -15.98
CA GLY A 479 13.31 15.97 -16.36
C GLY A 479 11.86 16.34 -16.68
N THR A 480 11.00 15.33 -16.85
CA THR A 480 9.55 15.49 -16.98
C THR A 480 8.87 14.41 -16.17
N ARG A 481 7.88 14.79 -15.37
CA ARG A 481 7.09 13.86 -14.54
C ARG A 481 5.60 14.11 -14.71
N VAL A 482 4.83 13.05 -14.58
CA VAL A 482 3.37 13.06 -14.70
C VAL A 482 2.78 12.57 -13.38
N CYS A 483 1.76 13.29 -12.88
CA CYS A 483 1.01 12.84 -11.71
C CYS A 483 0.10 11.66 -12.12
N GLN A 484 0.31 10.51 -11.51
CA GLN A 484 -0.35 9.25 -11.86
C GLN A 484 -1.60 9.01 -11.00
N ALA A 485 -2.46 8.11 -11.46
CA ALA A 485 -3.71 7.78 -10.79
C ALA A 485 -3.53 7.12 -9.40
N ASN A 486 -2.36 6.53 -9.16
CA ASN A 486 -1.96 5.96 -7.86
C ASN A 486 -1.45 7.01 -6.86
N GLY A 487 -1.54 8.31 -7.19
CA GLY A 487 -1.08 9.39 -6.31
C GLY A 487 0.44 9.57 -6.28
N LYS A 488 1.16 8.97 -7.22
CA LYS A 488 2.62 9.10 -7.37
C LYS A 488 3.01 9.92 -8.60
N TRP A 489 4.29 10.27 -8.68
CA TRP A 489 4.88 10.92 -9.84
C TRP A 489 5.69 9.92 -10.66
N SER A 490 5.47 9.91 -11.98
CA SER A 490 6.22 9.03 -12.89
C SER A 490 7.73 9.31 -12.86
N GLY A 491 8.54 8.28 -13.08
CA GLY A 491 10.00 8.39 -13.18
C GLY A 491 10.69 8.74 -11.86
N GLY A 492 12.03 8.78 -11.88
CA GLY A 492 12.85 9.05 -10.69
C GLY A 492 12.84 10.51 -10.22
N THR A 493 13.11 10.72 -8.93
CA THR A 493 13.19 12.05 -8.28
C THR A 493 14.17 12.97 -9.01
N PRO A 494 13.74 14.17 -9.45
CA PRO A 494 14.63 15.12 -10.11
C PRO A 494 15.55 15.76 -9.07
N VAL A 495 16.84 15.89 -9.39
CA VAL A 495 17.87 16.41 -8.49
C VAL A 495 18.80 17.35 -9.26
N CYS A 496 19.03 18.54 -8.69
CA CYS A 496 20.03 19.50 -9.17
C CYS A 496 21.19 19.57 -8.17
N GLY A 497 22.21 18.75 -8.40
CA GLY A 497 23.38 18.64 -7.53
C GLY A 497 24.63 19.27 -8.15
N ARG A 498 25.69 19.43 -7.34
CA ARG A 498 27.03 19.75 -7.85
C ARG A 498 27.91 18.51 -7.78
N ASN A 499 28.81 18.35 -8.73
CA ASN A 499 29.80 17.27 -8.76
C ASN A 499 30.99 17.48 -7.77
N SER A 500 30.91 18.45 -6.86
CA SER A 500 32.00 18.79 -5.93
C SER A 500 32.02 17.95 -4.65
N ASP A 501 30.96 17.20 -4.36
CA ASP A 501 30.74 16.55 -3.07
C ASP A 501 31.08 15.05 -3.12
N ARG A 502 31.45 14.45 -1.97
CA ARG A 502 31.85 13.03 -1.89
C ARG A 502 30.69 12.07 -2.16
N CYS A 503 29.53 12.35 -1.58
CA CYS A 503 28.27 11.71 -1.97
C CYS A 503 27.48 12.63 -2.90
N PRO A 504 26.77 12.07 -3.89
CA PRO A 504 25.89 12.87 -4.73
C PRO A 504 24.70 13.39 -3.91
N ASP A 505 24.17 14.57 -4.24
CA ASP A 505 22.96 15.10 -3.59
C ASP A 505 21.84 14.03 -3.58
N PRO A 506 21.29 13.65 -2.41
CA PRO A 506 20.32 12.55 -2.31
C PRO A 506 18.91 12.93 -2.78
N GLY A 507 18.68 14.17 -3.21
CA GLY A 507 17.40 14.67 -3.70
C GLY A 507 16.40 15.04 -2.61
N ILE A 508 15.24 15.54 -3.04
CA ILE A 508 14.09 15.81 -2.18
C ILE A 508 12.87 15.16 -2.86
N PRO A 509 12.48 13.96 -2.42
CA PRO A 509 11.32 13.25 -2.97
C PRO A 509 10.02 14.07 -2.88
N PRO A 510 9.06 13.90 -3.81
CA PRO A 510 7.81 14.65 -3.80
C PRO A 510 7.03 14.51 -2.49
N GLY A 511 6.53 15.64 -1.98
CA GLY A 511 5.78 15.67 -0.71
C GLY A 511 6.65 15.52 0.54
N SER A 512 7.98 15.51 0.38
CA SER A 512 8.94 15.50 1.48
C SER A 512 9.70 16.83 1.60
N THR A 513 10.29 17.02 2.77
CA THR A 513 11.27 18.06 3.07
C THR A 513 12.52 17.38 3.61
N ARG A 514 13.69 17.91 3.24
CA ARG A 514 15.00 17.41 3.70
C ARG A 514 15.70 18.46 4.54
N ASP A 515 16.20 18.04 5.69
CA ASP A 515 17.16 18.76 6.51
C ASP A 515 18.57 18.23 6.25
N GLY A 516 19.54 19.12 6.11
CA GLY A 516 20.90 18.82 5.65
C GLY A 516 21.14 19.12 4.16
N ASN A 517 22.24 19.84 3.89
CA ASN A 517 22.65 20.32 2.57
C ASN A 517 24.17 20.19 2.32
N ILE A 518 24.86 19.39 3.14
CA ILE A 518 26.27 19.06 3.03
C ILE A 518 26.35 17.54 2.83
N PHE A 519 27.16 17.09 1.87
CA PHE A 519 27.19 15.69 1.42
C PHE A 519 28.61 15.10 1.45
N ASN A 520 29.38 15.43 2.50
CA ASN A 520 30.65 14.77 2.76
C ASN A 520 30.43 13.43 3.47
N ILE A 521 31.50 12.64 3.56
CA ILE A 521 31.50 11.40 4.34
C ILE A 521 31.07 11.70 5.79
N ASP A 522 30.21 10.85 6.32
CA ASP A 522 29.56 10.93 7.64
C ASP A 522 28.52 12.05 7.80
N ASP A 523 28.29 12.88 6.79
CA ASP A 523 27.18 13.83 6.82
C ASP A 523 25.83 13.11 6.71
N THR A 524 24.88 13.60 7.49
CA THR A 524 23.55 13.02 7.63
C THR A 524 22.48 13.96 7.09
N VAL A 525 21.52 13.40 6.35
CA VAL A 525 20.30 14.10 5.93
C VAL A 525 19.08 13.44 6.58
N THR A 526 18.12 14.27 7.01
CA THR A 526 16.87 13.80 7.62
C THR A 526 15.68 14.24 6.77
N TYR A 527 14.75 13.33 6.50
CA TYR A 527 13.55 13.58 5.72
C TYR A 527 12.30 13.65 6.61
N ARG A 528 11.34 14.47 6.19
CA ARG A 528 10.01 14.57 6.80
C ARG A 528 8.97 14.75 5.71
N CYS A 529 7.88 14.00 5.75
CA CYS A 529 6.77 14.22 4.84
C CYS A 529 5.91 15.41 5.26
N ASP A 530 5.28 16.05 4.28
CA ASP A 530 4.30 17.11 4.50
C ASP A 530 3.11 16.58 5.32
N SER A 531 2.46 17.48 6.08
CA SER A 531 1.37 17.12 7.01
C SER A 531 0.30 16.24 6.35
N LYS A 532 -0.03 15.11 7.01
CA LYS A 532 -0.97 14.04 6.59
C LYS A 532 -0.43 12.98 5.63
N LEU A 533 0.85 13.04 5.25
CA LEU A 533 1.49 11.98 4.48
C LEU A 533 2.34 11.09 5.40
N THR A 534 2.40 9.80 5.09
CA THR A 534 3.18 8.79 5.80
C THR A 534 4.53 8.59 5.10
N LEU A 535 5.62 8.65 5.86
CA LEU A 535 6.97 8.41 5.34
C LEU A 535 7.24 6.92 5.21
N ILE A 536 7.54 6.49 3.99
CA ILE A 536 7.98 5.13 3.65
C ILE A 536 9.45 5.20 3.23
N GLY A 537 10.26 4.23 3.63
CA GLY A 537 11.72 4.25 3.43
C GLY A 537 12.47 4.88 4.60
N SER A 538 13.68 5.37 4.35
CA SER A 538 14.57 5.82 5.43
C SER A 538 14.34 7.28 5.80
N LYS A 539 13.95 7.50 7.06
CA LYS A 539 13.81 8.84 7.67
C LYS A 539 15.14 9.59 7.73
N GLU A 540 16.25 8.87 7.89
CA GLU A 540 17.60 9.41 7.99
C GLU A 540 18.53 8.65 7.04
N ARG A 541 19.42 9.36 6.36
CA ARG A 541 20.44 8.78 5.46
C ARG A 541 21.79 9.42 5.73
N ILE A 542 22.85 8.62 5.76
CA ILE A 542 24.22 9.01 6.10
C ILE A 542 25.12 8.73 4.88
N CYS A 543 25.98 9.66 4.51
CA CYS A 543 26.95 9.46 3.43
C CYS A 543 28.11 8.58 3.89
N ARG A 544 28.33 7.45 3.22
CA ARG A 544 29.42 6.52 3.54
C ARG A 544 30.72 6.87 2.81
N GLU A 545 31.84 6.31 3.27
CA GLU A 545 33.15 6.44 2.64
C GLU A 545 33.19 6.02 1.16
N ASN A 546 32.32 5.08 0.76
CA ASN A 546 32.19 4.60 -0.60
C ASN A 546 31.42 5.56 -1.54
N GLY A 547 30.99 6.73 -1.04
CA GLY A 547 30.24 7.73 -1.81
C GLY A 547 28.75 7.40 -1.98
N GLN A 548 28.20 6.46 -1.21
CA GLN A 548 26.79 6.08 -1.23
C GLN A 548 26.06 6.46 0.07
N TRP A 549 24.77 6.75 -0.05
CA TRP A 549 23.90 7.02 1.10
C TRP A 549 23.39 5.72 1.72
N THR A 550 23.33 5.66 3.05
CA THR A 550 22.65 4.57 3.78
C THR A 550 21.15 4.55 3.48
N GLY A 551 20.52 3.39 3.71
CA GLY A 551 19.07 3.21 3.64
C GLY A 551 18.46 3.46 2.26
N THR A 552 17.14 3.40 2.20
CA THR A 552 16.33 3.56 1.00
C THR A 552 15.89 5.01 0.82
N GLU A 553 15.74 5.48 -0.42
CA GLU A 553 15.15 6.80 -0.70
C GLU A 553 13.72 6.86 -0.15
N PRO A 554 13.34 7.91 0.61
CA PRO A 554 12.01 7.97 1.19
C PRO A 554 10.94 8.34 0.18
N GLU A 555 9.74 7.78 0.33
CA GLU A 555 8.52 8.14 -0.38
C GLU A 555 7.47 8.64 0.62
N CYS A 556 6.63 9.60 0.20
CA CYS A 556 5.55 10.11 1.04
C CYS A 556 4.20 9.63 0.51
N TYR A 557 3.54 8.73 1.26
CA TYR A 557 2.28 8.11 0.87
C TYR A 557 1.10 8.88 1.47
N ALA A 558 0.07 9.12 0.67
CA ALA A 558 -1.25 9.46 1.17
C ALA A 558 -2.06 8.18 1.44
N ASP A 559 -3.21 8.30 2.10
CA ASP A 559 -4.10 7.18 2.39
C ASP A 559 -4.52 6.41 1.13
N PHE A 560 -4.71 7.12 0.01
CA PHE A 560 -5.07 6.56 -1.29
C PHE A 560 -3.87 6.18 -2.17
N THR A 561 -2.63 6.40 -1.71
CA THR A 561 -1.43 6.03 -2.48
C THR A 561 -1.24 4.53 -2.44
N TYR A 562 -0.94 3.94 -3.59
CA TYR A 562 -0.66 2.50 -3.74
C TYR A 562 0.49 2.26 -4.74
N ASP A 563 1.12 1.11 -4.61
CA ASP A 563 2.11 0.55 -5.52
C ASP A 563 1.39 -0.24 -6.61
N THR A 564 1.76 0.05 -7.87
CA THR A 564 1.26 -0.69 -9.03
C THR A 564 1.87 -2.09 -9.09
N PRO A 565 1.21 -3.04 -9.80
CA PRO A 565 1.77 -4.37 -10.02
C PRO A 565 3.22 -4.35 -10.53
N GLU A 566 3.51 -3.43 -11.45
CA GLU A 566 4.80 -3.31 -12.11
C GLU A 566 5.87 -2.77 -11.14
N GLU A 567 5.54 -1.78 -10.32
CA GLU A 567 6.44 -1.26 -9.28
C GLU A 567 6.76 -2.31 -8.21
N ALA A 568 5.75 -3.10 -7.80
CA ALA A 568 5.92 -4.20 -6.87
C ALA A 568 6.79 -5.31 -7.47
N SER A 569 6.59 -5.60 -8.77
CA SER A 569 7.32 -6.63 -9.51
C SER A 569 8.78 -6.22 -9.66
N GLU A 570 9.05 -5.00 -10.13
CA GLU A 570 10.40 -4.51 -10.29
C GLU A 570 11.15 -4.45 -8.95
N GLY A 571 10.52 -3.94 -7.90
CA GLY A 571 11.12 -3.85 -6.57
C GLY A 571 11.44 -5.21 -5.95
N PHE A 572 10.48 -6.13 -5.97
CA PHE A 572 10.62 -7.46 -5.35
C PHE A 572 11.50 -8.40 -6.19
N SER A 573 11.26 -8.48 -7.51
CA SER A 573 11.97 -9.41 -8.41
C SER A 573 13.44 -9.05 -8.56
N SER A 574 13.78 -7.77 -8.70
CA SER A 574 15.16 -7.36 -8.96
C SER A 574 16.09 -7.69 -7.80
N SER A 575 15.61 -7.53 -6.57
CA SER A 575 16.36 -7.88 -5.35
C SER A 575 16.42 -9.40 -5.17
N LEU A 576 15.28 -10.11 -5.28
CA LEU A 576 15.22 -11.56 -5.12
C LEU A 576 16.03 -12.34 -6.19
N ILE A 577 15.92 -11.98 -7.49
CA ILE A 577 16.66 -12.63 -8.59
C ILE A 577 18.17 -12.47 -8.42
N THR A 578 18.62 -11.32 -7.93
CA THR A 578 20.05 -11.06 -7.66
C THR A 578 20.59 -12.06 -6.63
N ASN A 579 19.79 -12.44 -5.62
CA ASN A 579 20.17 -13.41 -4.59
C ASN A 579 19.97 -14.88 -5.00
N LEU A 580 19.07 -15.17 -5.93
CA LEU A 580 18.87 -16.52 -6.50
C LEU A 580 20.05 -16.98 -7.37
N GLY A 581 21.17 -16.25 -7.37
CA GLY A 581 22.44 -16.75 -7.90
C GLY A 581 22.51 -16.82 -9.42
N VAL A 582 21.74 -15.99 -10.13
CA VAL A 582 21.98 -15.77 -11.57
C VAL A 582 23.30 -15.02 -11.71
N SER A 583 24.39 -15.79 -11.80
CA SER A 583 25.74 -15.32 -12.03
C SER A 583 25.84 -14.60 -13.39
N GLN A 584 25.62 -13.29 -13.41
CA GLN A 584 26.19 -12.44 -14.45
C GLN A 584 27.58 -11.99 -13.98
N GLN A 585 28.63 -12.71 -14.41
CA GLN A 585 30.01 -12.28 -14.22
C GLN A 585 30.38 -11.27 -15.30
N TYR A 586 30.60 -10.00 -14.94
CA TYR A 586 31.42 -9.08 -15.74
C TYR A 586 32.41 -8.30 -14.86
N GLU A 587 33.70 -8.43 -15.18
CA GLU A 587 34.73 -7.47 -14.78
C GLU A 587 35.15 -6.63 -16.01
N GLY A 588 34.99 -5.31 -15.88
CA GLY A 588 35.74 -4.25 -16.56
C GLY A 588 35.13 -3.71 -17.86
N THR A 589 34.94 -2.41 -18.07
CA THR A 589 35.20 -1.18 -17.28
C THR A 589 34.25 -0.10 -17.80
N ASP A 590 33.44 0.49 -16.92
CA ASP A 590 33.22 1.94 -16.79
C ASP A 590 32.27 2.21 -15.62
N GLN A 591 32.58 3.24 -14.86
CA GLN A 591 32.06 3.53 -13.52
C GLN A 591 30.56 3.86 -13.52
N TYR A 592 29.73 2.96 -13.00
CA TYR A 592 28.67 3.16 -11.99
C TYR A 592 28.27 1.76 -11.51
N GLY A 593 28.57 1.44 -10.25
CA GLY A 593 28.78 0.07 -9.79
C GLY A 593 27.52 -0.76 -9.50
N LYS A 594 27.58 -2.03 -9.92
CA LYS A 594 27.25 -3.20 -9.08
C LYS A 594 28.31 -4.27 -9.35
N LYS A 595 29.22 -4.48 -8.39
CA LYS A 595 30.26 -5.51 -8.46
C LYS A 595 29.73 -6.74 -7.73
N ILE A 596 28.99 -7.59 -8.43
CA ILE A 596 28.35 -8.77 -7.82
C ILE A 596 29.35 -9.93 -7.81
N ARG A 597 29.76 -10.38 -6.62
CA ARG A 597 30.47 -11.63 -6.41
C ARG A 597 29.49 -12.65 -5.84
N VAL A 598 28.98 -13.56 -6.67
CA VAL A 598 28.31 -14.77 -6.15
C VAL A 598 29.37 -15.87 -5.98
N SER A 599 29.63 -16.25 -4.73
CA SER A 599 30.30 -17.50 -4.39
C SER A 599 29.35 -18.67 -4.67
N LYS A 600 29.69 -19.51 -5.65
CA LYS A 600 29.26 -20.90 -5.87
C LYS A 600 28.16 -21.43 -4.92
N GLY A 601 26.91 -21.49 -5.39
CA GLY A 601 25.88 -22.39 -4.84
C GLY A 601 25.36 -22.09 -3.43
N GLY A 602 24.93 -20.85 -3.15
CA GLY A 602 24.34 -20.46 -1.86
C GLY A 602 23.01 -21.17 -1.56
N LYS A 603 22.79 -21.50 -0.29
CA LYS A 603 21.51 -22.03 0.25
C LYS A 603 20.58 -20.86 0.56
N ILE A 604 19.28 -21.02 0.36
CA ILE A 604 18.27 -19.97 0.56
C ILE A 604 17.18 -20.51 1.48
N ASP A 605 16.83 -19.75 2.51
CA ASP A 605 15.75 -20.05 3.44
C ASP A 605 14.69 -18.94 3.36
N ILE A 606 13.44 -19.31 3.05
CA ILE A 606 12.32 -18.40 2.82
C ILE A 606 11.25 -18.62 3.90
N TYR A 607 10.98 -17.57 4.68
CA TYR A 607 9.97 -17.53 5.73
C TYR A 607 8.80 -16.67 5.25
N ILE A 608 7.61 -17.23 5.15
CA ILE A 608 6.39 -16.54 4.71
C ILE A 608 5.39 -16.52 5.86
N ALA A 609 4.90 -15.35 6.24
CA ALA A 609 3.88 -15.18 7.25
C ALA A 609 2.65 -14.48 6.64
N LEU A 610 1.49 -15.09 6.79
CA LEU A 610 0.22 -14.63 6.24
C LEU A 610 -0.80 -14.36 7.35
N ASP A 611 -1.31 -13.13 7.39
CA ASP A 611 -2.34 -12.69 8.32
C ASP A 611 -3.73 -13.20 7.91
N VAL A 612 -4.46 -13.78 8.85
CA VAL A 612 -5.85 -14.23 8.68
C VAL A 612 -6.78 -13.60 9.73
N SER A 613 -6.34 -12.56 10.44
CA SER A 613 -7.14 -11.86 11.46
C SER A 613 -8.43 -11.25 10.90
N ASP A 614 -9.31 -10.75 11.77
CA ASP A 614 -10.59 -10.16 11.36
C ASP A 614 -10.46 -8.80 10.65
N SER A 615 -9.27 -8.20 10.67
CA SER A 615 -9.00 -6.97 9.91
C SER A 615 -8.67 -7.25 8.43
N ILE A 616 -8.42 -8.51 8.08
CA ILE A 616 -8.24 -8.98 6.69
C ILE A 616 -9.52 -9.65 6.19
N ASP A 617 -10.02 -9.22 5.04
CA ASP A 617 -11.18 -9.83 4.39
C ASP A 617 -10.85 -11.24 3.85
N GLU A 618 -11.85 -12.12 3.85
CA GLU A 618 -11.72 -13.51 3.34
C GLU A 618 -11.21 -13.54 1.88
N GLU A 619 -11.68 -12.60 1.05
CA GLU A 619 -11.26 -12.49 -0.34
C GLU A 619 -9.76 -12.16 -0.47
N ASP A 620 -9.26 -11.21 0.33
CA ASP A 620 -7.85 -10.83 0.29
C ASP A 620 -6.95 -11.93 0.85
N PHE A 621 -7.40 -12.65 1.89
CA PHE A 621 -6.70 -13.81 2.41
C PHE A 621 -6.56 -14.94 1.36
N GLU A 622 -7.66 -15.30 0.69
CA GLU A 622 -7.63 -16.36 -0.33
C GLU A 622 -6.73 -15.96 -1.51
N LYS A 623 -6.79 -14.69 -1.95
CA LYS A 623 -5.88 -14.18 -2.98
C LYS A 623 -4.42 -14.18 -2.53
N ALA A 624 -4.15 -13.84 -1.28
CA ALA A 624 -2.79 -13.89 -0.72
C ALA A 624 -2.22 -15.32 -0.78
N LYS A 625 -3.03 -16.35 -0.54
CA LYS A 625 -2.58 -17.76 -0.72
C LYS A 625 -2.24 -18.07 -2.18
N ASP A 626 -3.04 -17.58 -3.13
CA ASP A 626 -2.80 -17.79 -4.56
C ASP A 626 -1.53 -17.07 -5.06
N VAL A 627 -1.31 -15.87 -4.55
CA VAL A 627 -0.08 -15.10 -4.71
C VAL A 627 1.13 -15.88 -4.18
N ILE A 628 1.07 -16.39 -2.94
CA ILE A 628 2.16 -17.17 -2.33
C ILE A 628 2.41 -18.46 -3.12
N LYS A 629 1.35 -19.15 -3.57
CA LYS A 629 1.45 -20.31 -4.45
C LYS A 629 2.21 -19.95 -5.73
N THR A 630 1.81 -18.86 -6.39
CA THR A 630 2.43 -18.39 -7.63
C THR A 630 3.91 -18.06 -7.38
N LEU A 631 4.23 -17.32 -6.33
CA LEU A 631 5.60 -17.02 -5.92
C LEU A 631 6.46 -18.29 -5.75
N ILE A 632 5.96 -19.29 -5.03
CA ILE A 632 6.65 -20.56 -4.79
C ILE A 632 6.86 -21.34 -6.10
N GLU A 633 5.83 -21.43 -6.94
CA GLU A 633 5.94 -22.05 -8.28
C GLU A 633 6.98 -21.33 -9.14
N LYS A 634 7.00 -19.99 -9.10
CA LYS A 634 7.94 -19.17 -9.88
C LYS A 634 9.37 -19.40 -9.41
N ILE A 635 9.63 -19.35 -8.11
CA ILE A 635 10.97 -19.60 -7.56
C ILE A 635 11.46 -21.01 -7.93
N SER A 636 10.56 -22.00 -8.04
CA SER A 636 10.91 -23.38 -8.42
C SER A 636 11.49 -23.54 -9.84
N TYR A 637 11.33 -22.55 -10.73
CA TYR A 637 11.95 -22.57 -12.06
C TYR A 637 13.45 -22.26 -12.04
N TYR A 638 13.95 -21.60 -10.99
CA TYR A 638 15.37 -21.29 -10.87
C TYR A 638 16.15 -22.52 -10.38
N GLU A 639 17.45 -22.58 -10.69
CA GLU A 639 18.33 -23.70 -10.33
C GLU A 639 18.62 -23.81 -8.81
N VAL A 640 18.05 -22.92 -8.00
CA VAL A 640 18.14 -22.93 -6.55
C VAL A 640 17.03 -23.78 -5.93
N SER A 641 17.34 -24.46 -4.82
CA SER A 641 16.36 -25.22 -4.04
C SER A 641 16.19 -24.57 -2.66
N PRO A 642 15.29 -23.59 -2.52
CA PRO A 642 15.05 -22.93 -1.25
C PRO A 642 14.34 -23.86 -0.26
N ASN A 643 14.60 -23.63 1.02
CA ASN A 643 13.83 -24.24 2.12
C ASN A 643 12.73 -23.25 2.54
N TYR A 644 11.53 -23.77 2.86
CA TYR A 644 10.39 -22.92 3.19
C TYR A 644 9.91 -23.11 4.63
N GLU A 645 9.45 -22.02 5.22
CA GLU A 645 8.59 -22.02 6.40
C GLU A 645 7.40 -21.11 6.12
N ILE A 646 6.19 -21.65 6.26
CA ILE A 646 4.96 -20.91 5.97
C ILE A 646 4.08 -20.91 7.22
N LEU A 647 3.80 -19.70 7.71
CA LEU A 647 3.02 -19.42 8.91
C LEU A 647 1.74 -18.71 8.51
N ILE A 648 0.60 -19.11 9.06
CA ILE A 648 -0.64 -18.36 9.00
C ILE A 648 -0.98 -17.92 10.43
N PHE A 649 -1.25 -16.64 10.65
CA PHE A 649 -1.40 -16.10 12.00
C PHE A 649 -2.62 -15.20 12.18
N ALA A 650 -3.13 -15.19 13.41
CA ALA A 650 -4.14 -14.26 13.92
C ALA A 650 -3.82 -14.03 15.41
N THR A 651 -4.68 -14.45 16.35
CA THR A 651 -4.33 -14.47 17.79
C THR A 651 -3.15 -15.41 18.08
N ASP A 652 -3.15 -16.56 17.42
CA ASP A 652 -2.12 -17.60 17.47
C ASP A 652 -1.45 -17.77 16.10
N VAL A 653 -0.33 -18.51 16.04
CA VAL A 653 0.35 -18.87 14.80
C VAL A 653 0.14 -20.35 14.48
N VAL A 654 -0.30 -20.64 13.25
CA VAL A 654 -0.39 -21.99 12.69
C VAL A 654 0.74 -22.18 11.67
N ARG A 655 1.55 -23.22 11.89
CA ARG A 655 2.66 -23.57 11.00
C ARG A 655 2.19 -24.54 9.91
N ILE A 656 2.03 -24.03 8.69
CA ILE A 656 1.61 -24.81 7.53
C ILE A 656 2.78 -25.60 6.97
N VAL A 657 3.97 -25.00 6.91
CA VAL A 657 5.21 -25.64 6.45
C VAL A 657 6.32 -25.32 7.44
N SER A 658 7.18 -26.28 7.76
CA SER A 658 8.23 -26.15 8.76
C SER A 658 9.61 -26.22 8.11
N MET A 659 10.51 -25.29 8.45
CA MET A 659 11.90 -25.29 7.99
C MET A 659 12.61 -26.63 8.27
N ARG A 660 12.27 -27.26 9.41
CA ARG A 660 12.85 -28.54 9.85
C ARG A 660 12.54 -29.70 8.89
N ASP A 661 11.41 -29.65 8.19
CA ASP A 661 11.01 -30.73 7.27
C ASP A 661 12.02 -30.84 6.12
N PHE A 662 12.51 -29.70 5.62
CA PHE A 662 13.53 -29.65 4.58
C PHE A 662 14.92 -29.97 5.09
N LYS A 663 15.33 -29.38 6.23
CA LYS A 663 16.68 -29.52 6.78
C LYS A 663 16.96 -30.91 7.37
N SER A 664 15.93 -31.68 7.70
CA SER A 664 16.05 -33.06 8.20
C SER A 664 16.21 -34.13 7.10
N GLY A 665 16.18 -33.75 5.83
CA GLY A 665 16.31 -34.67 4.69
C GLY A 665 15.01 -35.39 4.31
N GLN A 666 13.88 -35.04 4.93
CA GLN A 666 12.55 -35.39 4.43
C GLN A 666 12.28 -34.56 3.16
N LYS A 667 12.18 -35.23 2.00
CA LYS A 667 11.75 -34.57 0.76
C LYS A 667 10.27 -34.21 0.89
N SER A 668 10.00 -32.97 1.27
CA SER A 668 8.68 -32.36 1.07
C SER A 668 8.54 -32.02 -0.40
N ASP A 669 7.60 -32.67 -1.08
CA ASP A 669 7.31 -32.38 -2.48
C ASP A 669 6.64 -31.00 -2.59
N LEU A 670 6.96 -30.25 -3.65
CA LEU A 670 6.36 -28.94 -3.93
C LEU A 670 4.82 -29.05 -3.96
N SER A 671 4.32 -30.14 -4.54
CA SER A 671 2.89 -30.44 -4.61
C SER A 671 2.23 -30.54 -3.22
N ASP A 672 2.94 -31.07 -2.21
CA ASP A 672 2.43 -31.22 -0.84
C ASP A 672 2.40 -29.88 -0.10
N ILE A 673 3.44 -29.06 -0.29
CA ILE A 673 3.49 -27.69 0.25
C ILE A 673 2.32 -26.86 -0.26
N LEU A 674 2.13 -26.85 -1.58
CA LEU A 674 1.06 -26.08 -2.21
C LEU A 674 -0.32 -26.58 -1.78
N LYS A 675 -0.48 -27.90 -1.63
CA LYS A 675 -1.72 -28.49 -1.13
C LYS A 675 -2.01 -28.08 0.31
N ARG A 676 -1.03 -28.19 1.22
CA ARG A 676 -1.18 -27.81 2.65
C ARG A 676 -1.56 -26.34 2.81
N LEU A 677 -0.98 -25.45 1.99
CA LEU A 677 -1.33 -24.04 1.95
C LEU A 677 -2.79 -23.84 1.51
N GLN A 678 -3.18 -24.47 0.41
CA GLN A 678 -4.51 -24.30 -0.18
C GLN A 678 -5.64 -24.91 0.67
N ASP A 679 -5.36 -26.02 1.36
CA ASP A 679 -6.32 -26.69 2.25
C ASP A 679 -6.70 -25.85 3.49
N TYR A 680 -5.89 -24.86 3.88
CA TYR A 680 -6.21 -23.96 5.00
C TYR A 680 -7.25 -22.91 4.57
N LYS A 681 -8.44 -22.97 5.17
CA LYS A 681 -9.55 -22.03 4.93
C LYS A 681 -9.52 -20.85 5.88
N TYR A 682 -10.00 -19.70 5.44
CA TYR A 682 -10.17 -18.51 6.30
C TYR A 682 -10.93 -18.82 7.61
N SER A 683 -12.02 -19.60 7.54
CA SER A 683 -12.81 -20.01 8.71
C SER A 683 -12.06 -20.87 9.73
N SER A 684 -10.87 -21.40 9.40
CA SER A 684 -10.07 -22.28 10.27
C SER A 684 -9.52 -21.54 11.50
N LYS A 685 -9.51 -20.21 11.49
CA LYS A 685 -9.13 -19.41 12.67
C LYS A 685 -10.11 -19.56 13.84
N GLY A 686 -11.40 -19.81 13.55
CA GLY A 686 -12.45 -19.86 14.57
C GLY A 686 -12.61 -18.52 15.28
N ASP A 687 -12.70 -18.54 16.61
CA ASP A 687 -12.86 -17.33 17.44
C ASP A 687 -11.54 -16.56 17.69
N ARG A 688 -10.45 -16.96 17.04
CA ARG A 688 -9.11 -16.35 17.19
C ARG A 688 -8.93 -15.21 16.19
N THR A 689 -9.60 -14.10 16.47
CA THR A 689 -9.79 -13.00 15.53
C THR A 689 -8.74 -11.89 15.64
N GLY A 690 -7.90 -11.91 16.68
CA GLY A 690 -6.88 -10.90 16.92
C GLY A 690 -5.73 -10.93 15.91
N THR A 691 -4.88 -9.92 15.96
CA THR A 691 -3.78 -9.67 15.01
C THR A 691 -2.46 -9.61 15.79
N ASN A 692 -1.76 -10.75 15.88
CA ASN A 692 -0.55 -10.91 16.71
C ASN A 692 0.74 -11.00 15.86
N ILE A 693 1.10 -9.88 15.22
CA ILE A 693 2.27 -9.79 14.33
C ILE A 693 3.57 -10.10 15.09
N ALA A 694 3.67 -9.70 16.37
CA ALA A 694 4.83 -10.00 17.20
C ALA A 694 5.04 -11.51 17.38
N LEU A 695 3.96 -12.30 17.58
CA LEU A 695 4.08 -13.76 17.69
C LEU A 695 4.54 -14.41 16.37
N ALA A 696 4.16 -13.86 15.22
CA ALA A 696 4.64 -14.32 13.92
C ALA A 696 6.16 -14.11 13.79
N TYR A 697 6.68 -12.90 14.06
CA TYR A 697 8.12 -12.65 14.05
C TYR A 697 8.87 -13.44 15.12
N ARG A 698 8.30 -13.65 16.31
CA ARG A 698 8.88 -14.52 17.34
C ARG A 698 9.05 -15.94 16.84
N SER A 699 8.03 -16.49 16.16
CA SER A 699 8.07 -17.85 15.60
C SER A 699 9.16 -18.00 14.53
N ILE A 700 9.37 -16.96 13.72
CA ILE A 700 10.44 -16.90 12.71
C ILE A 700 11.81 -16.82 13.42
N LEU A 701 11.96 -15.92 14.39
CA LEU A 701 13.19 -15.75 15.16
C LEU A 701 13.63 -17.04 15.84
N GLU A 702 12.71 -17.73 16.51
CA GLU A 702 12.97 -19.02 17.15
C GLU A 702 13.46 -20.06 16.14
N SER A 703 12.84 -20.12 14.96
CA SER A 703 13.23 -21.04 13.90
C SER A 703 14.64 -20.73 13.38
N MET A 704 14.97 -19.45 13.16
CA MET A 704 16.32 -19.01 12.76
C MET A 704 17.37 -19.30 13.84
N GLN A 705 17.05 -19.11 15.12
CA GLN A 705 17.94 -19.45 16.23
C GLN A 705 18.29 -20.93 16.24
N ILE A 706 17.31 -21.81 16.04
CA ILE A 706 17.52 -23.26 15.95
C ILE A 706 18.45 -23.63 14.79
N GLU A 707 18.27 -23.03 13.61
CA GLU A 707 19.14 -23.32 12.46
C GLU A 707 20.56 -22.77 12.67
N ASN A 708 20.71 -21.59 13.29
CA ASN A 708 22.01 -21.05 13.69
C ASN A 708 22.74 -21.93 14.72
N GLU A 709 22.02 -22.48 15.69
CA GLU A 709 22.59 -23.41 16.69
C GLU A 709 23.02 -24.75 16.07
N ARG A 710 22.28 -25.24 15.07
CA ARG A 710 22.61 -26.49 14.38
C ARG A 710 23.87 -26.40 13.54
N ASN A 711 23.98 -25.38 12.70
CA ASN A 711 25.13 -25.20 11.83
C ASN A 711 25.40 -23.72 11.55
N LYS A 712 26.14 -23.09 12.47
CA LYS A 712 26.49 -21.67 12.41
C LYS A 712 27.17 -21.24 11.10
N GLU A 713 28.07 -22.07 10.55
CA GLU A 713 28.78 -21.73 9.31
C GLU A 713 27.89 -21.81 8.07
N GLU A 714 26.94 -22.75 8.05
CA GLU A 714 25.92 -22.81 7.01
C GLU A 714 24.93 -21.66 7.14
N PHE A 715 24.46 -21.35 8.35
CA PHE A 715 23.56 -20.23 8.61
C PHE A 715 24.14 -18.90 8.13
N LYS A 716 25.45 -18.69 8.35
CA LYS A 716 26.21 -17.54 7.85
C LYS A 716 26.20 -17.41 6.34
N GLN A 717 26.29 -18.53 5.62
CA GLN A 717 26.36 -18.57 4.15
C GLN A 717 24.98 -18.68 3.50
N THR A 718 23.92 -18.80 4.29
CA THR A 718 22.54 -18.94 3.83
C THR A 718 21.92 -17.56 3.66
N GLN A 719 21.26 -17.33 2.52
CA GLN A 719 20.42 -16.16 2.32
C GLN A 719 19.09 -16.38 3.05
N HIS A 720 18.70 -15.46 3.93
CA HIS A 720 17.42 -15.50 4.64
C HIS A 720 16.47 -14.48 4.04
N VAL A 721 15.28 -14.92 3.62
CA VAL A 721 14.22 -14.05 3.07
C VAL A 721 12.98 -14.21 3.93
N VAL A 722 12.49 -13.11 4.51
CA VAL A 722 11.25 -13.04 5.29
C VAL A 722 10.23 -12.25 4.50
N ILE A 723 9.02 -12.79 4.32
CA ILE A 723 7.93 -12.16 3.58
C ILE A 723 6.69 -12.13 4.49
N MET A 724 6.22 -10.94 4.82
CA MET A 724 5.05 -10.70 5.67
C MET A 724 3.89 -10.16 4.83
N PHE A 725 2.71 -10.76 4.98
CA PHE A 725 1.45 -10.31 4.40
C PHE A 725 0.49 -9.93 5.52
N THR A 726 0.18 -8.64 5.69
CA THR A 726 -0.66 -8.11 6.78
C THR A 726 -1.15 -6.69 6.44
N ASP A 727 -2.16 -6.19 7.14
CA ASP A 727 -2.59 -4.79 7.09
C ASP A 727 -1.85 -3.90 8.11
N GLY A 728 -1.05 -4.50 9.01
CA GLY A 728 -0.31 -3.81 10.05
C GLY A 728 -1.12 -3.42 11.29
N GLN A 729 -2.38 -3.86 11.40
CA GLN A 729 -3.29 -3.51 12.49
C GLN A 729 -3.07 -4.40 13.74
N ALA A 730 -1.83 -4.45 14.23
CA ALA A 730 -1.49 -5.25 15.39
C ALA A 730 -2.25 -4.79 16.65
N ASN A 731 -3.01 -5.71 17.26
CA ASN A 731 -3.76 -5.46 18.50
C ASN A 731 -3.40 -6.46 19.62
N MET A 732 -2.46 -7.37 19.36
CA MET A 732 -1.95 -8.35 20.32
C MET A 732 -0.44 -8.52 20.20
N GLY A 733 0.21 -8.96 21.28
CA GLY A 733 1.64 -9.34 21.28
C GLY A 733 2.65 -8.21 21.42
N GLY A 734 2.19 -6.95 21.51
CA GLY A 734 3.04 -5.77 21.68
C GLY A 734 3.69 -5.31 20.37
N ASN A 735 4.67 -4.40 20.47
CA ASN A 735 5.36 -3.87 19.31
C ASN A 735 6.22 -4.97 18.64
N PRO A 736 6.07 -5.27 17.33
CA PRO A 736 6.89 -6.26 16.64
C PRO A 736 8.34 -5.83 16.38
N LYS A 737 8.62 -4.52 16.40
CA LYS A 737 9.94 -3.95 16.05
C LYS A 737 11.14 -4.55 16.81
N PRO A 738 11.10 -4.75 18.14
CA PRO A 738 12.20 -5.37 18.87
C PRO A 738 12.54 -6.79 18.38
N LEU A 739 11.56 -7.56 17.91
CA LEU A 739 11.78 -8.91 17.36
C LEU A 739 12.40 -8.84 15.96
N VAL A 740 11.96 -7.88 15.14
CA VAL A 740 12.60 -7.59 13.83
C VAL A 740 14.06 -7.19 14.04
N ASP A 741 14.36 -6.32 15.01
CA ASP A 741 15.72 -5.90 15.32
C ASP A 741 16.58 -7.07 15.86
N GLN A 742 15.99 -8.00 16.61
CA GLN A 742 16.67 -9.24 17.03
C GLN A 742 16.97 -10.18 15.86
N ILE A 743 16.07 -10.33 14.88
CA ILE A 743 16.33 -11.10 13.66
C ILE A 743 17.49 -10.47 12.88
N LYS A 744 17.44 -9.15 12.67
CA LYS A 744 18.52 -8.38 12.02
C LYS A 744 19.86 -8.61 12.73
N TYR A 745 19.88 -8.51 14.07
CA TYR A 745 21.06 -8.72 14.88
C TYR A 745 21.61 -10.16 14.80
N LEU A 746 20.74 -11.17 14.83
CA LEU A 746 21.12 -12.58 14.75
C LEU A 746 21.87 -12.90 13.45
N VAL A 747 21.43 -12.34 12.33
CA VAL A 747 22.12 -12.51 11.04
C VAL A 747 23.41 -11.68 11.00
N GLN A 748 23.39 -10.45 11.53
CA GLN A 748 24.55 -9.55 11.54
C GLN A 748 25.73 -10.06 12.38
N GLN A 749 25.50 -10.59 13.58
CA GLN A 749 26.58 -11.16 14.41
C GLN A 749 27.38 -12.27 13.71
N ASN A 750 26.78 -12.88 12.71
CA ASN A 750 27.29 -14.03 12.00
C ASN A 750 28.08 -13.63 10.73
N SER A 751 27.86 -12.44 10.18
CA SER A 751 28.55 -11.96 8.97
C SER A 751 29.49 -10.79 9.28
N PRO A 752 30.79 -10.85 8.95
CA PRO A 752 31.77 -9.83 9.31
C PRO A 752 31.77 -8.56 8.43
N SER A 753 30.88 -8.45 7.44
CA SER A 753 30.67 -7.22 6.66
C SER A 753 29.62 -6.32 7.31
N GLU A 754 29.83 -4.99 7.25
CA GLU A 754 28.92 -3.98 7.81
C GLU A 754 27.55 -3.90 7.11
N GLU A 755 27.37 -4.61 6.02
CA GLU A 755 26.14 -4.62 5.23
C GLU A 755 25.40 -5.94 5.49
N GLN A 756 24.12 -5.82 5.91
CA GLN A 756 23.17 -6.92 6.15
C GLN A 756 22.85 -7.68 4.84
N GLU A 757 23.85 -8.21 4.14
CA GLU A 757 23.71 -8.75 2.77
C GLU A 757 22.88 -10.04 2.74
N ASN A 758 22.90 -10.83 3.83
CA ASN A 758 22.27 -12.16 3.87
C ASN A 758 20.84 -12.19 4.46
N LEU A 759 20.21 -11.03 4.71
CA LEU A 759 18.83 -10.94 5.21
C LEU A 759 18.00 -9.93 4.40
N GLU A 760 16.83 -10.39 3.95
CA GLU A 760 15.83 -9.55 3.31
C GLU A 760 14.47 -9.73 3.98
N MET A 761 13.84 -8.63 4.36
CA MET A 761 12.54 -8.63 5.01
C MET A 761 11.58 -7.78 4.17
N TYR A 762 10.66 -8.44 3.47
CA TYR A 762 9.61 -7.85 2.65
C TYR A 762 8.30 -7.78 3.42
N VAL A 763 7.56 -6.68 3.25
CA VAL A 763 6.24 -6.49 3.85
C VAL A 763 5.25 -6.04 2.78
N PHE A 764 4.20 -6.83 2.59
CA PHE A 764 3.08 -6.56 1.68
C PHE A 764 1.85 -6.16 2.49
N GLY A 765 1.44 -4.91 2.32
CA GLY A 765 0.22 -4.35 2.90
C GLY A 765 -1.03 -4.88 2.18
N MET A 766 -1.92 -5.54 2.92
CA MET A 766 -3.18 -6.11 2.40
C MET A 766 -4.40 -5.37 2.96
N GLY A 767 -5.51 -5.33 2.21
CA GLY A 767 -6.74 -4.66 2.62
C GLY A 767 -6.76 -3.14 2.38
N ASP A 768 -7.89 -2.51 2.68
CA ASP A 768 -8.12 -1.08 2.42
C ASP A 768 -7.50 -0.17 3.50
N ASP A 769 -7.37 -0.63 4.75
CA ASP A 769 -6.90 0.14 5.91
C ASP A 769 -5.51 -0.28 6.39
N VAL A 770 -4.52 -0.03 5.54
CA VAL A 770 -3.12 -0.43 5.74
C VAL A 770 -2.37 0.58 6.61
N ASN A 771 -1.89 0.14 7.78
CA ASN A 771 -1.01 0.93 8.65
C ASN A 771 0.45 0.93 8.16
N ALA A 772 0.68 1.67 7.06
CA ALA A 772 1.98 1.72 6.39
C ALA A 772 3.10 2.35 7.24
N GLY A 773 2.76 3.17 8.24
CA GLY A 773 3.74 3.83 9.11
C GLY A 773 4.46 2.83 10.01
N ASP A 774 3.71 2.00 10.73
CA ASP A 774 4.27 1.00 11.64
C ASP A 774 5.02 -0.10 10.88
N MET A 775 4.48 -0.50 9.73
CA MET A 775 5.10 -1.52 8.87
C MET A 775 6.41 -1.07 8.21
N ASN A 776 6.66 0.24 8.09
CA ASN A 776 7.90 0.75 7.52
C ASN A 776 9.15 0.29 8.30
N ASP A 777 8.99 0.00 9.59
CA ASP A 777 10.07 -0.44 10.49
C ASP A 777 10.31 -1.97 10.45
N PHE A 778 9.40 -2.74 9.84
CA PHE A 778 9.47 -4.22 9.81
C PHE A 778 10.24 -4.78 8.61
N LYS A 779 10.66 -3.92 7.69
CA LYS A 779 11.38 -4.29 6.46
C LYS A 779 12.90 -4.08 6.55
N THR A 780 13.60 -4.58 5.55
CA THR A 780 15.01 -4.23 5.29
C THR A 780 15.08 -2.86 4.62
N ASP A 781 16.10 -2.05 4.95
CA ASP A 781 16.39 -0.79 4.27
C ASP A 781 17.73 -0.90 3.52
N ARG A 782 17.67 -0.92 2.19
CA ARG A 782 18.87 -0.90 1.33
C ARG A 782 18.79 0.19 0.27
N PRO A 783 19.95 0.78 -0.11
CA PRO A 783 19.98 1.81 -1.14
C PRO A 783 19.47 1.29 -2.49
N ASN A 784 18.53 2.03 -3.09
CA ASN A 784 17.95 1.76 -4.41
C ASN A 784 17.17 0.43 -4.50
N GLU A 785 16.71 -0.12 -3.38
CA GLU A 785 15.87 -1.32 -3.33
C GLU A 785 14.62 -1.05 -2.48
N LYS A 786 13.52 -1.74 -2.79
CA LYS A 786 12.23 -1.54 -2.15
C LYS A 786 11.75 -2.84 -1.49
N PHE A 787 11.35 -2.73 -0.23
CA PHE A 787 10.96 -3.88 0.60
C PHE A 787 9.56 -3.73 1.23
N PHE A 788 8.91 -2.59 1.02
CA PHE A 788 7.53 -2.36 1.45
C PHE A 788 6.66 -2.07 0.22
N PHE A 789 5.53 -2.74 0.13
CA PHE A 789 4.59 -2.59 -0.96
C PHE A 789 3.17 -2.45 -0.38
N LYS A 790 2.50 -1.33 -0.69
CA LYS A 790 1.08 -1.13 -0.37
C LYS A 790 0.27 -1.33 -1.63
N LEU A 791 -0.50 -2.41 -1.69
CA LEU A 791 -1.22 -2.79 -2.90
C LEU A 791 -2.63 -2.23 -2.86
N LYS A 792 -3.20 -1.93 -4.03
CA LYS A 792 -4.60 -1.50 -4.12
C LYS A 792 -5.57 -2.66 -3.96
N THR A 793 -5.22 -3.80 -4.55
CA THR A 793 -5.96 -5.07 -4.42
C THR A 793 -4.99 -6.23 -4.53
N MET A 794 -5.34 -7.39 -3.98
CA MET A 794 -4.49 -8.58 -4.10
C MET A 794 -4.45 -9.20 -5.50
N ASN A 795 -5.39 -8.86 -6.40
CA ASN A 795 -5.35 -9.31 -7.81
C ASN A 795 -4.15 -8.71 -8.56
N GLU A 796 -3.83 -7.46 -8.25
CA GLU A 796 -2.69 -6.74 -8.82
C GLU A 796 -1.37 -7.42 -8.46
N LEU A 797 -1.25 -8.03 -7.28
CA LEU A 797 -0.06 -8.76 -6.87
C LEU A 797 0.08 -10.15 -7.53
N GLN A 798 -1.03 -10.78 -7.91
CA GLN A 798 -0.94 -11.98 -8.72
C GLN A 798 -0.38 -11.65 -10.11
N GLU A 799 -0.83 -10.54 -10.71
CA GLU A 799 -0.25 -10.02 -11.96
C GLU A 799 1.24 -9.70 -11.79
N THR A 800 1.64 -9.06 -10.68
CA THR A 800 3.04 -8.83 -10.29
C THR A 800 3.89 -10.11 -10.32
N PHE A 801 3.41 -11.19 -9.71
CA PHE A 801 4.16 -12.44 -9.63
C PHE A 801 4.05 -13.32 -10.87
N ASP A 802 3.03 -13.12 -11.70
CA ASP A 802 3.00 -13.64 -13.05
C ASP A 802 4.07 -12.99 -13.93
N GLU A 803 4.33 -11.70 -13.72
CA GLU A 803 5.40 -10.94 -14.39
C GLU A 803 6.81 -11.31 -13.94
N MET A 804 7.00 -11.76 -12.69
CA MET A 804 8.29 -12.16 -12.11
C MET A 804 9.11 -13.15 -12.96
N ILE A 805 8.46 -13.92 -13.85
CA ILE A 805 9.12 -14.82 -14.82
C ILE A 805 8.57 -14.65 -16.25
N GLY A 806 7.64 -13.73 -16.48
CA GLY A 806 6.88 -13.69 -17.72
C GLY A 806 7.55 -12.87 -18.80
N ILE A 807 8.39 -13.49 -19.64
CA ILE A 807 8.53 -13.00 -21.02
C ILE A 807 7.10 -12.96 -21.61
N LYS A 808 6.50 -11.77 -21.64
CA LYS A 808 5.12 -11.62 -22.13
C LYS A 808 5.13 -11.81 -23.63
N VAL A 809 4.41 -12.83 -24.10
CA VAL A 809 4.23 -13.08 -25.54
C VAL A 809 3.11 -12.18 -26.05
N LYS A 810 3.44 -11.30 -26.98
CA LYS A 810 2.49 -10.47 -27.71
C LYS A 810 1.77 -11.26 -28.80
N ASP A 811 2.49 -12.11 -29.52
CA ASP A 811 1.93 -12.89 -30.61
C ASP A 811 2.68 -14.22 -30.82
N TYR A 812 1.94 -15.25 -31.23
CA TYR A 812 2.47 -16.55 -31.62
C TYR A 812 2.07 -16.82 -33.07
N ILE A 813 3.07 -16.82 -33.96
CA ILE A 813 2.86 -16.81 -35.41
C ILE A 813 3.44 -18.11 -35.97
N PRO A 814 2.63 -19.18 -36.11
CA PRO A 814 3.08 -20.40 -36.76
C PRO A 814 3.19 -20.22 -38.28
N HIS A 815 4.03 -21.02 -38.94
CA HIS A 815 4.10 -21.03 -40.40
C HIS A 815 2.71 -21.37 -41.00
N PRO A 816 2.22 -20.62 -42.00
CA PRO A 816 0.83 -20.74 -42.48
C PRO A 816 0.50 -22.09 -43.12
N ARG A 817 1.51 -22.87 -43.49
CA ARG A 817 1.38 -24.20 -44.10
C ARG A 817 1.60 -25.35 -43.11
N TYR A 818 1.86 -25.04 -41.84
CA TYR A 818 2.03 -26.07 -40.81
C TYR A 818 0.67 -26.70 -40.48
N ASP A 819 0.57 -28.01 -40.68
CA ASP A 819 -0.62 -28.80 -40.33
C ASP A 819 -0.23 -30.24 -40.00
N VAL A 820 -0.28 -30.56 -38.70
CA VAL A 820 0.09 -31.86 -38.13
C VAL A 820 -0.80 -33.00 -38.64
N LYS A 821 -2.04 -32.72 -39.07
CA LYS A 821 -3.02 -33.76 -39.44
C LYS A 821 -3.09 -34.00 -40.95
N LEU A 822 -2.38 -33.21 -41.76
CA LEU A 822 -2.51 -33.17 -43.21
C LEU A 822 -2.37 -34.53 -43.92
N LYS A 823 -1.50 -35.42 -43.40
CA LYS A 823 -1.20 -36.73 -44.00
C LYS A 823 -1.64 -37.93 -43.16
N LYS A 824 -2.58 -37.72 -42.23
CA LYS A 824 -3.09 -38.79 -41.37
C LYS A 824 -3.64 -39.99 -42.15
N ASP A 825 -4.39 -39.73 -43.21
CA ASP A 825 -4.99 -40.75 -44.07
C ASP A 825 -3.97 -41.52 -44.92
N MET A 826 -2.73 -41.02 -45.02
CA MET A 826 -1.62 -41.68 -45.71
C MET A 826 -0.77 -42.56 -44.78
N GLY A 827 -1.24 -42.78 -43.55
CA GLY A 827 -0.51 -43.59 -42.56
C GLY A 827 0.61 -42.83 -41.84
N ILE A 828 0.53 -41.49 -41.80
CA ILE A 828 1.44 -40.60 -41.09
C ILE A 828 0.65 -39.89 -39.97
N PRO A 829 0.69 -40.37 -38.71
CA PRO A 829 -0.16 -39.84 -37.65
C PRO A 829 0.05 -38.35 -37.35
N GLU A 830 1.30 -37.90 -37.41
CA GLU A 830 1.71 -36.51 -37.17
C GLU A 830 2.67 -36.07 -38.28
N TYR A 831 2.36 -34.95 -38.94
CA TYR A 831 3.09 -34.43 -40.10
C TYR A 831 3.72 -33.06 -39.79
N TYR A 832 5.01 -33.02 -39.50
CA TYR A 832 5.71 -31.83 -39.01
C TYR A 832 6.31 -30.93 -40.11
N GLU A 833 5.82 -30.99 -41.36
CA GLU A 833 6.39 -30.12 -42.39
C GLU A 833 6.10 -28.65 -42.08
N PHE A 834 7.14 -27.82 -42.15
CA PHE A 834 7.12 -26.40 -41.75
C PHE A 834 6.85 -26.17 -40.25
N ASP A 835 7.31 -27.08 -39.39
CA ASP A 835 7.31 -26.93 -37.94
C ASP A 835 8.27 -25.81 -37.50
N VAL A 836 7.77 -24.58 -37.61
CA VAL A 836 8.44 -23.33 -37.23
C VAL A 836 7.38 -22.29 -36.87
N ALA A 837 7.65 -21.50 -35.84
CA ALA A 837 6.83 -20.38 -35.41
C ALA A 837 7.72 -19.22 -34.92
N LEU A 838 7.19 -18.01 -34.99
CA LEU A 838 7.78 -16.82 -34.39
C LEU A 838 7.00 -16.44 -33.14
N ILE A 839 7.72 -16.11 -32.07
CA ILE A 839 7.16 -15.60 -30.82
C ILE A 839 7.53 -14.11 -30.73
N GLN A 840 6.54 -13.23 -30.83
CA GLN A 840 6.74 -11.80 -30.60
C GLN A 840 6.60 -11.51 -29.12
N LEU A 841 7.56 -10.80 -28.54
CA LEU A 841 7.48 -10.35 -27.15
C LEU A 841 6.77 -9.00 -27.05
N VAL A 842 6.10 -8.75 -25.93
CA VAL A 842 5.49 -7.46 -25.60
C VAL A 842 6.59 -6.41 -25.45
N ASP A 843 7.60 -6.73 -24.65
CA ASP A 843 8.73 -5.86 -24.40
C ASP A 843 9.96 -6.27 -25.24
N PRO A 844 10.72 -5.31 -25.77
CA PRO A 844 11.93 -5.60 -26.53
C PRO A 844 13.02 -6.15 -25.61
N VAL A 845 13.74 -7.17 -26.09
CA VAL A 845 14.88 -7.73 -25.38
C VAL A 845 16.06 -6.78 -25.44
N ILE A 846 16.61 -6.41 -24.28
CA ILE A 846 17.85 -5.66 -24.18
C ILE A 846 19.01 -6.64 -24.35
N MET A 847 19.76 -6.47 -25.45
CA MET A 847 20.88 -7.36 -25.78
C MET A 847 22.00 -7.20 -24.76
N GLY A 848 22.50 -8.34 -24.30
CA GLY A 848 23.56 -8.42 -23.31
C GLY A 848 24.69 -9.34 -23.74
N PRO A 849 25.67 -9.56 -22.87
CA PRO A 849 26.72 -10.52 -23.13
C PRO A 849 26.24 -11.98 -23.11
N ASP A 850 25.32 -12.31 -22.20
CA ASP A 850 24.72 -13.64 -22.05
C ASP A 850 23.45 -13.84 -22.88
N LEU A 851 22.96 -12.77 -23.51
CA LEU A 851 21.75 -12.76 -24.33
C LEU A 851 22.02 -12.04 -25.65
N ARG A 852 22.28 -12.83 -26.70
CA ARG A 852 22.62 -12.35 -28.03
C ARG A 852 21.79 -13.07 -29.08
N PRO A 853 21.43 -12.38 -30.18
CA PRO A 853 20.72 -13.03 -31.26
C PRO A 853 21.66 -14.00 -31.99
N ILE A 854 21.12 -15.14 -32.42
CA ILE A 854 21.81 -16.07 -33.31
C ILE A 854 21.67 -15.59 -34.76
N CYS A 855 22.69 -15.84 -35.59
CA CYS A 855 22.68 -15.42 -36.99
C CYS A 855 21.72 -16.30 -37.81
N ILE A 856 20.85 -15.69 -38.62
CA ILE A 856 19.88 -16.37 -39.50
C ILE A 856 20.42 -16.42 -40.95
N PRO A 857 20.29 -17.53 -41.70
CA PRO A 857 20.82 -17.63 -43.05
C PRO A 857 20.19 -16.62 -44.01
N CYS A 858 20.91 -16.34 -45.10
CA CYS A 858 20.43 -15.45 -46.16
C CYS A 858 20.09 -14.02 -45.71
N THR A 859 20.81 -13.49 -44.71
CA THR A 859 20.74 -12.08 -44.30
C THR A 859 22.10 -11.40 -44.36
N LYS A 860 22.12 -10.07 -44.53
CA LYS A 860 23.35 -9.27 -44.60
C LYS A 860 24.20 -9.39 -43.32
N GLU A 861 23.55 -9.51 -42.18
CA GLU A 861 24.19 -9.69 -40.86
C GLU A 861 25.00 -10.99 -40.83
N THR A 862 24.46 -12.06 -41.44
CA THR A 862 25.17 -13.34 -41.58
C THR A 862 26.31 -13.23 -42.59
N SER A 863 26.19 -12.43 -43.66
CA SER A 863 27.34 -12.17 -44.56
C SER A 863 28.52 -11.56 -43.78
N GLY A 864 28.24 -10.64 -42.85
CA GLY A 864 29.23 -10.10 -41.93
C GLY A 864 29.85 -11.17 -41.01
N ALA A 865 29.03 -12.07 -40.46
CA ALA A 865 29.51 -13.19 -39.65
C ALA A 865 30.42 -14.16 -40.43
N LEU A 866 30.14 -14.36 -41.72
CA LEU A 866 30.93 -15.19 -42.64
C LEU A 866 32.09 -14.43 -43.29
N LYS A 867 32.27 -13.14 -42.99
CA LYS A 867 33.29 -12.26 -43.59
C LYS A 867 33.18 -12.19 -45.12
N LEU A 868 31.97 -12.26 -45.67
CA LEU A 868 31.69 -12.09 -47.09
C LEU A 868 31.51 -10.61 -47.43
N SER A 869 31.97 -10.17 -48.61
CA SER A 869 31.70 -8.81 -49.09
C SER A 869 30.24 -8.64 -49.55
N ASP A 870 29.75 -7.40 -49.62
CA ASP A 870 28.40 -7.08 -50.10
C ASP A 870 28.10 -7.63 -51.53
N ARG A 871 29.14 -7.86 -52.35
CA ARG A 871 28.99 -8.44 -53.70
C ARG A 871 28.97 -9.97 -53.70
N GLU A 872 29.56 -10.60 -52.70
CA GLU A 872 29.66 -12.06 -52.56
C GLU A 872 28.54 -12.64 -51.68
N GLY A 873 28.04 -11.84 -50.74
CA GLY A 873 26.95 -12.18 -49.83
C GLY A 873 25.64 -12.41 -50.58
N THR A 874 25.44 -13.63 -51.05
CA THR A 874 24.17 -14.12 -51.60
C THR A 874 23.67 -15.28 -50.77
N CYS A 875 22.36 -15.52 -50.76
CA CYS A 875 21.78 -16.67 -50.05
C CYS A 875 22.39 -18.01 -50.52
N ARG A 876 22.62 -18.17 -51.83
CA ARG A 876 23.32 -19.33 -52.39
C ARG A 876 24.73 -19.47 -51.83
N LYS A 877 25.48 -18.37 -51.74
CA LYS A 877 26.83 -18.38 -51.17
C LYS A 877 26.83 -18.78 -49.69
N HIS A 878 25.85 -18.33 -48.91
CA HIS A 878 25.69 -18.78 -47.52
C HIS A 878 25.47 -20.29 -47.44
N GLN A 879 24.63 -20.85 -48.33
CA GLN A 879 24.40 -22.29 -48.39
C GLN A 879 25.67 -23.05 -48.78
N GLU A 880 26.47 -22.52 -49.71
CA GLU A 880 27.76 -23.10 -50.09
C GLU A 880 28.78 -23.07 -48.93
N GLU A 881 28.87 -21.99 -48.17
CA GLU A 881 29.82 -21.89 -47.05
C GLU A 881 29.41 -22.76 -45.85
N LEU A 882 28.11 -22.87 -45.59
CA LEU A 882 27.60 -23.54 -44.38
C LEU A 882 27.22 -25.00 -44.60
N MET A 883 26.81 -25.36 -45.83
CA MET A 883 26.12 -26.62 -46.11
C MET A 883 26.67 -27.39 -47.33
N SER A 884 27.85 -27.04 -47.88
CA SER A 884 28.39 -27.65 -49.11
C SER A 884 28.89 -29.10 -49.00
N SER A 885 29.14 -29.58 -47.78
CA SER A 885 29.67 -30.94 -47.56
C SER A 885 28.55 -31.98 -47.50
N ASP A 886 28.83 -33.19 -47.99
CA ASP A 886 27.98 -34.38 -47.79
C ASP A 886 27.68 -34.65 -46.30
N THR A 887 28.58 -34.21 -45.43
CA THR A 887 28.43 -34.30 -43.97
C THR A 887 28.82 -32.98 -43.34
N VAL A 888 27.90 -32.34 -42.63
CA VAL A 888 28.11 -31.02 -42.00
C VAL A 888 28.08 -31.17 -40.50
N LYS A 889 29.16 -30.75 -39.83
CA LYS A 889 29.23 -30.72 -38.36
C LYS A 889 28.35 -29.59 -37.84
N ALA A 890 27.41 -29.92 -36.97
CA ALA A 890 26.49 -28.98 -36.36
C ALA A 890 26.34 -29.29 -34.86
N SER A 891 25.57 -28.46 -34.18
CA SER A 891 25.27 -28.62 -32.77
C SER A 891 23.89 -28.09 -32.44
N PHE A 892 23.35 -28.57 -31.33
CA PHE A 892 22.20 -27.98 -30.65
C PHE A 892 22.52 -27.90 -29.15
N MET A 893 21.71 -27.16 -28.40
CA MET A 893 21.83 -27.08 -26.94
C MET A 893 20.77 -27.99 -26.32
N SER A 894 21.15 -28.73 -25.29
CA SER A 894 20.25 -29.63 -24.56
C SER A 894 20.39 -29.43 -23.06
N VAL A 895 19.30 -29.63 -22.33
CA VAL A 895 19.25 -29.45 -20.87
C VAL A 895 19.39 -30.82 -20.19
N ASP A 896 20.48 -31.04 -19.45
CA ASP A 896 20.68 -32.21 -18.57
C ASP A 896 20.66 -31.77 -17.10
N GLY A 897 19.48 -31.83 -16.48
CA GLY A 897 19.26 -31.30 -15.14
C GLY A 897 19.39 -29.76 -15.11
N ASN A 898 20.39 -29.25 -14.40
CA ASN A 898 20.70 -27.82 -14.30
C ASN A 898 21.83 -27.38 -15.24
N ASN A 899 22.32 -28.25 -16.14
CA ASN A 899 23.39 -27.90 -17.07
C ASN A 899 22.86 -27.80 -18.50
N ILE A 900 23.21 -26.70 -19.18
CA ILE A 900 23.01 -26.58 -20.63
C ILE A 900 24.26 -27.10 -21.34
N GLU A 901 24.13 -28.24 -22.00
CA GLU A 901 25.22 -28.88 -22.73
C GLU A 901 25.07 -28.65 -24.23
N ARG A 902 26.20 -28.39 -24.91
CA ARG A 902 26.26 -28.43 -26.37
C ARG A 902 26.36 -29.88 -26.83
N LYS A 903 25.39 -30.34 -27.61
CA LYS A 903 25.36 -31.66 -28.24
C LYS A 903 25.90 -31.58 -29.66
N LEU A 904 26.77 -32.52 -30.02
CA LEU A 904 27.46 -32.58 -31.32
C LEU A 904 26.74 -33.54 -32.26
N ILE A 905 26.42 -33.06 -33.45
CA ILE A 905 25.72 -33.84 -34.47
C ILE A 905 26.32 -33.64 -35.85
N THR A 906 26.03 -34.55 -36.76
CA THR A 906 26.39 -34.47 -38.17
C THR A 906 25.13 -34.46 -39.03
N ILE A 907 24.89 -33.33 -39.70
CA ILE A 907 23.83 -33.20 -40.70
C ILE A 907 24.24 -33.99 -41.94
N LYS A 908 23.38 -34.94 -42.33
CA LYS A 908 23.60 -35.90 -43.42
C LYS A 908 22.99 -35.39 -44.71
N GLN A 909 23.86 -35.16 -45.69
CA GLN A 909 23.53 -34.65 -47.02
C GLN A 909 24.18 -35.55 -48.10
N GLY A 910 23.99 -35.19 -49.37
CA GLY A 910 24.56 -35.92 -50.51
C GLY A 910 24.25 -37.42 -50.44
N GLN A 911 25.29 -38.25 -50.47
CA GLN A 911 25.15 -39.71 -50.44
C GLN A 911 24.54 -40.28 -49.14
N TRP A 912 24.60 -39.55 -48.02
CA TRP A 912 24.10 -40.03 -46.72
C TRP A 912 22.61 -39.70 -46.49
N ARG A 913 22.04 -38.80 -47.30
CA ARG A 913 20.69 -38.26 -47.08
C ARG A 913 19.61 -39.33 -47.23
N ASP A 914 19.64 -40.09 -48.31
CA ASP A 914 18.57 -41.07 -48.59
C ASP A 914 18.51 -42.14 -47.49
N ALA A 915 19.66 -42.64 -47.00
CA ALA A 915 19.71 -43.58 -45.88
C ALA A 915 19.16 -42.97 -44.57
N CYS A 916 19.44 -41.70 -44.31
CA CYS A 916 18.93 -40.97 -43.14
C CYS A 916 17.41 -40.78 -43.19
N VAL A 917 16.87 -40.45 -44.37
CA VAL A 917 15.44 -40.28 -44.61
C VAL A 917 14.69 -41.62 -44.53
N GLU A 918 15.28 -42.70 -45.04
CA GLU A 918 14.65 -44.03 -45.04
C GLU A 918 14.31 -44.56 -43.63
N ASP A 919 15.11 -44.21 -42.62
CA ASP A 919 14.87 -44.58 -41.23
C ASP A 919 13.63 -43.90 -40.62
N ALA A 920 13.08 -42.84 -41.24
CA ALA A 920 11.85 -42.17 -40.79
C ALA A 920 10.66 -43.15 -40.69
N LYS A 921 10.61 -44.14 -41.58
CA LYS A 921 9.55 -45.17 -41.60
C LYS A 921 9.53 -46.05 -40.36
N LYS A 922 10.61 -46.03 -39.55
CA LYS A 922 10.73 -46.82 -38.31
C LYS A 922 10.18 -46.07 -37.10
N ALA A 923 9.73 -44.83 -37.27
CA ALA A 923 9.15 -44.06 -36.18
C ALA A 923 7.82 -44.67 -35.72
N GLU A 924 7.54 -44.52 -34.42
CA GLU A 924 6.35 -45.10 -33.79
C GLU A 924 5.06 -44.62 -34.47
N GLY A 925 4.19 -45.55 -34.87
CA GLY A 925 2.89 -45.24 -35.48
C GLY A 925 2.90 -44.94 -36.99
N ILE A 926 4.06 -44.82 -37.63
CA ILE A 926 4.13 -44.60 -39.09
C ILE A 926 3.92 -45.92 -39.85
N THR A 927 2.97 -45.90 -40.79
CA THR A 927 2.69 -47.03 -41.71
C THR A 927 2.96 -46.69 -43.18
N ALA A 928 3.32 -45.44 -43.47
CA ALA A 928 3.67 -44.98 -44.81
C ALA A 928 4.90 -45.69 -45.37
N THR A 929 4.84 -46.09 -46.64
CA THR A 929 5.92 -46.83 -47.32
C THR A 929 6.93 -45.93 -48.03
N ASN A 930 6.54 -44.69 -48.35
CA ASN A 930 7.39 -43.70 -48.99
C ASN A 930 8.03 -42.76 -47.96
N ALA A 931 9.33 -42.92 -47.71
CA ALA A 931 10.05 -42.10 -46.73
C ALA A 931 10.06 -40.60 -47.08
N LYS A 932 10.14 -40.26 -48.37
CA LYS A 932 10.12 -38.86 -48.86
C LYS A 932 8.75 -38.19 -48.70
N ALA A 933 7.69 -38.96 -48.44
CA ALA A 933 6.38 -38.40 -48.09
C ALA A 933 6.30 -37.99 -46.61
N ILE A 934 7.18 -38.53 -45.76
CA ILE A 934 7.29 -38.23 -44.33
C ILE A 934 8.30 -37.09 -44.13
N VAL A 935 9.51 -37.26 -44.69
CA VAL A 935 10.62 -36.31 -44.57
C VAL A 935 10.90 -35.70 -45.94
N THR A 936 10.47 -34.46 -46.13
CA THR A 936 10.65 -33.70 -47.38
C THR A 936 12.03 -33.03 -47.45
N ASP A 937 12.31 -32.33 -48.55
CA ASP A 937 13.53 -31.53 -48.71
C ASP A 937 13.59 -30.28 -47.83
N ASN A 938 12.50 -30.01 -47.11
CA ASN A 938 12.42 -28.98 -46.09
C ASN A 938 13.00 -29.43 -44.73
N PHE A 939 13.45 -30.68 -44.61
CA PHE A 939 14.12 -31.18 -43.41
C PHE A 939 15.61 -31.45 -43.63
N LEU A 940 16.39 -31.12 -42.59
CA LEU A 940 17.73 -31.63 -42.35
C LEU A 940 17.62 -32.92 -41.51
N CYS A 941 18.58 -33.82 -41.66
CA CYS A 941 18.59 -35.10 -40.96
C CYS A 941 19.93 -35.31 -40.25
N SER A 942 19.89 -35.71 -38.98
CA SER A 942 21.05 -36.05 -38.15
C SER A 942 20.79 -37.31 -37.32
N GLY A 943 21.69 -37.63 -36.40
CA GLY A 943 21.55 -38.80 -35.53
C GLY A 943 22.08 -40.06 -36.17
N GLY A 944 22.35 -41.08 -35.36
CA GLY A 944 22.93 -42.35 -35.81
C GLY A 944 24.37 -42.56 -35.39
N ILE A 945 24.95 -43.63 -35.90
CA ILE A 945 26.34 -44.04 -35.59
C ILE A 945 27.31 -43.85 -36.76
N GLU A 946 26.80 -43.51 -37.95
CA GLU A 946 27.59 -43.31 -39.16
C GLU A 946 27.29 -41.94 -39.78
N PRO A 947 28.29 -41.22 -40.30
CA PRO A 947 29.73 -41.54 -40.28
C PRO A 947 30.37 -41.35 -38.88
N THR A 948 29.66 -40.68 -37.96
CA THR A 948 30.04 -40.47 -36.58
C THR A 948 28.88 -40.84 -35.67
N VAL A 949 29.18 -41.17 -34.42
CA VAL A 949 28.16 -41.30 -33.38
C VAL A 949 27.70 -39.91 -32.99
N ASP A 950 26.49 -39.57 -33.39
CA ASP A 950 25.86 -38.30 -33.09
C ASP A 950 25.17 -38.36 -31.72
N ASP A 951 25.13 -37.22 -31.02
CA ASP A 951 24.20 -37.03 -29.92
C ASP A 951 22.75 -37.03 -30.44
N ILE A 952 21.78 -37.30 -29.56
CA ILE A 952 20.36 -37.36 -29.91
C ILE A 952 19.55 -36.31 -29.16
N THR A 953 18.45 -35.88 -29.77
CA THR A 953 17.52 -34.93 -29.16
C THR A 953 16.56 -35.61 -28.18
N CYS A 954 16.24 -34.92 -27.10
CA CYS A 954 15.19 -35.26 -26.17
C CYS A 954 13.96 -34.36 -26.39
N LYS A 955 12.79 -34.76 -25.85
CA LYS A 955 11.56 -33.96 -25.97
C LYS A 955 11.70 -32.52 -25.48
N GLY A 956 12.52 -32.27 -24.46
CA GLY A 956 12.80 -30.92 -23.97
C GLY A 956 13.66 -30.05 -24.90
N ASP A 957 14.32 -30.64 -25.89
CA ASP A 957 15.18 -29.93 -26.85
C ASP A 957 14.42 -29.47 -28.11
N SER A 958 13.16 -29.91 -28.26
CA SER A 958 12.29 -29.59 -29.39
C SER A 958 12.07 -28.08 -29.51
N GLY A 959 12.16 -27.54 -30.73
CA GLY A 959 12.15 -26.10 -31.00
C GLY A 959 13.51 -25.43 -30.84
N GLY A 960 14.54 -26.14 -30.36
CA GLY A 960 15.89 -25.64 -30.20
C GLY A 960 16.58 -25.31 -31.53
N ALA A 961 17.58 -24.42 -31.48
CA ALA A 961 18.37 -24.04 -32.64
C ALA A 961 19.39 -25.13 -33.01
N THR A 962 19.35 -25.58 -34.26
CA THR A 962 20.41 -26.37 -34.87
C THR A 962 21.35 -25.44 -35.62
N PHE A 963 22.60 -25.34 -35.16
CA PHE A 963 23.54 -24.34 -35.64
C PHE A 963 24.89 -24.91 -36.05
N VAL A 964 25.55 -24.20 -36.96
CA VAL A 964 26.93 -24.43 -37.38
C VAL A 964 27.82 -23.32 -36.83
N VAL A 965 29.10 -23.61 -36.66
CA VAL A 965 30.07 -22.67 -36.07
C VAL A 965 31.19 -22.34 -37.07
N PRO A 966 30.92 -21.50 -38.09
CA PRO A 966 31.96 -21.00 -38.99
C PRO A 966 32.89 -20.04 -38.24
N GLY A 967 34.13 -20.47 -38.00
CA GLY A 967 35.09 -19.71 -37.18
C GLY A 967 34.62 -19.62 -35.72
N ASN A 968 34.31 -18.41 -35.24
CA ASN A 968 33.83 -18.16 -33.86
C ASN A 968 32.42 -17.56 -33.81
N ARG A 969 31.60 -17.72 -34.87
CA ARG A 969 30.23 -17.22 -34.92
C ARG A 969 29.25 -18.38 -35.02
N LEU A 970 28.10 -18.29 -34.37
CA LEU A 970 27.04 -19.28 -34.46
C LEU A 970 26.02 -18.85 -35.51
N VAL A 971 25.76 -19.72 -36.47
CA VAL A 971 24.74 -19.51 -37.50
C VAL A 971 23.72 -20.64 -37.40
N GLN A 972 22.46 -20.29 -37.14
CA GLN A 972 21.38 -21.26 -37.11
C GLN A 972 21.09 -21.72 -38.53
N VAL A 973 21.00 -23.02 -38.76
CA VAL A 973 20.69 -23.61 -40.07
C VAL A 973 19.44 -24.47 -40.04
N GLY A 974 19.00 -24.87 -38.84
CA GLY A 974 17.74 -25.56 -38.66
C GLY A 974 17.11 -25.35 -37.28
N ILE A 975 15.94 -25.95 -37.10
CA ILE A 975 15.19 -25.99 -35.84
C ILE A 975 14.90 -27.46 -35.52
N VAL A 976 15.25 -27.92 -34.31
CA VAL A 976 14.94 -29.28 -33.86
C VAL A 976 13.43 -29.48 -33.89
N SER A 977 12.95 -30.46 -34.66
CA SER A 977 11.51 -30.71 -34.83
C SER A 977 11.10 -32.04 -34.20
N TRP A 978 11.58 -33.17 -34.71
CA TRP A 978 11.16 -34.48 -34.21
C TRP A 978 12.22 -35.57 -34.44
N GLY A 979 12.09 -36.69 -33.73
CA GLY A 979 13.02 -37.83 -33.83
C GLY A 979 12.31 -39.18 -33.95
N VAL A 980 13.02 -40.18 -34.49
CA VAL A 980 12.47 -41.53 -34.77
C VAL A 980 12.19 -42.31 -33.49
N LYS A 981 13.03 -42.17 -32.46
CA LYS A 981 12.91 -42.89 -31.19
C LYS A 981 13.09 -41.95 -30.01
N ASP A 982 12.22 -42.08 -29.01
CA ASP A 982 12.36 -41.40 -27.73
C ASP A 982 13.21 -42.25 -26.77
N LEU A 983 14.53 -42.05 -26.81
CA LEU A 983 15.47 -42.77 -25.94
C LEU A 983 15.69 -42.08 -24.59
N CYS A 984 15.13 -40.88 -24.39
CA CYS A 984 15.33 -40.11 -23.17
C CYS A 984 14.38 -40.51 -22.03
N LYS A 985 13.33 -41.30 -22.31
CA LYS A 985 12.34 -41.74 -21.30
C LYS A 985 12.94 -42.39 -20.05
N ASN A 986 14.03 -43.15 -20.19
CA ASN A 986 14.60 -43.97 -19.12
C ASN A 986 16.06 -43.65 -18.78
N THR A 987 16.71 -42.71 -19.48
CA THR A 987 18.13 -42.37 -19.27
C THR A 987 18.37 -40.90 -19.57
N ARG A 988 19.19 -40.25 -18.72
CA ARG A 988 19.62 -38.85 -18.92
C ARG A 988 20.74 -38.70 -19.94
N LYS A 989 21.43 -39.78 -20.29
CA LYS A 989 22.52 -39.80 -21.28
C LYS A 989 22.25 -40.88 -22.33
N PRO A 990 21.25 -40.67 -23.20
CA PRO A 990 20.92 -41.64 -24.23
C PRO A 990 22.05 -41.68 -25.27
N LYS A 991 22.24 -42.85 -25.89
CA LYS A 991 23.22 -43.05 -26.96
C LYS A 991 22.49 -43.40 -28.25
N ALA A 992 22.94 -42.81 -29.36
CA ALA A 992 22.43 -43.16 -30.68
C ALA A 992 22.65 -44.63 -31.01
N ASP A 993 21.72 -45.20 -31.77
CA ASP A 993 21.85 -46.51 -32.41
C ASP A 993 21.83 -46.36 -33.95
N SER A 994 21.93 -47.47 -34.68
CA SER A 994 21.99 -47.44 -36.15
C SER A 994 20.77 -46.81 -36.82
N HIS A 995 19.62 -46.74 -36.14
CA HIS A 995 18.33 -46.30 -36.67
C HIS A 995 17.72 -45.12 -35.93
N THR A 996 18.41 -44.55 -34.95
CA THR A 996 18.01 -43.27 -34.34
C THR A 996 18.33 -42.15 -35.31
N ARG A 997 17.34 -41.34 -35.67
CA ARG A 997 17.49 -40.12 -36.46
C ARG A 997 16.70 -38.99 -35.85
N ASP A 998 17.21 -37.79 -36.00
CA ASP A 998 16.55 -36.54 -35.63
C ASP A 998 16.39 -35.67 -36.89
N TYR A 999 15.22 -35.07 -37.04
CA TYR A 999 14.84 -34.23 -38.16
C TYR A 999 14.66 -32.79 -37.72
N HIS A 1000 15.18 -31.86 -38.53
CA HIS A 1000 15.23 -30.44 -38.22
C HIS A 1000 14.64 -29.64 -39.36
N THR A 1001 13.77 -28.66 -39.09
CA THR A 1001 13.24 -27.75 -40.11
C THR A 1001 14.39 -26.95 -40.74
N ASN A 1002 14.58 -27.02 -42.05
CA ASN A 1002 15.68 -26.40 -42.78
C ASN A 1002 15.42 -24.91 -43.02
N LEU A 1003 16.27 -24.03 -42.46
CA LEU A 1003 16.14 -22.57 -42.64
C LEU A 1003 16.53 -22.09 -44.05
N PHE A 1004 17.15 -22.92 -44.88
CA PHE A 1004 17.35 -22.63 -46.31
C PHE A 1004 16.14 -22.96 -47.19
N SER A 1005 15.10 -23.60 -46.65
CA SER A 1005 13.87 -23.88 -47.39
C SER A 1005 13.25 -22.58 -47.92
N ALA A 1006 12.86 -22.56 -49.19
CA ALA A 1006 12.32 -21.36 -49.83
C ALA A 1006 11.07 -20.82 -49.11
N GLU A 1007 10.18 -21.71 -48.66
CA GLU A 1007 8.94 -21.36 -47.95
C GLU A 1007 9.24 -20.80 -46.55
N VAL A 1008 10.13 -21.46 -45.80
CA VAL A 1008 10.54 -21.00 -44.46
C VAL A 1008 11.25 -19.65 -44.55
N ARG A 1009 12.11 -19.45 -45.54
CA ARG A 1009 12.78 -18.14 -45.77
C ARG A 1009 11.78 -17.05 -46.10
N GLU A 1010 10.78 -17.32 -46.94
CA GLU A 1010 9.77 -16.33 -47.30
C GLU A 1010 8.92 -15.94 -46.08
N PHE A 1011 8.56 -16.93 -45.24
CA PHE A 1011 7.92 -16.68 -43.96
C PHE A 1011 8.77 -15.79 -43.05
N LEU A 1012 10.05 -16.14 -42.81
CA LEU A 1012 10.94 -15.33 -41.98
C LEU A 1012 11.13 -13.91 -42.54
N LYS A 1013 11.30 -13.79 -43.87
CA LYS A 1013 11.44 -12.50 -44.55
C LYS A 1013 10.21 -11.62 -44.37
N THR A 1014 9.01 -12.19 -44.52
CA THR A 1014 7.73 -11.48 -44.39
C THR A 1014 7.57 -10.81 -43.03
N TYR A 1015 8.05 -11.45 -41.96
CA TYR A 1015 7.85 -10.97 -40.58
C TYR A 1015 9.07 -10.24 -40.02
N LEU A 1016 10.29 -10.66 -40.37
CA LEU A 1016 11.54 -10.10 -39.84
C LEU A 1016 12.24 -9.13 -40.80
N GLY A 1017 11.90 -9.10 -42.10
CA GLY A 1017 12.56 -8.26 -43.10
C GLY A 1017 11.98 -6.85 -43.21
N ASP A 1018 10.68 -6.70 -42.97
CA ASP A 1018 9.93 -5.48 -43.30
C ASP A 1018 9.83 -4.50 -42.11
N GLY A 1019 10.44 -4.83 -40.97
CA GLY A 1019 10.28 -4.10 -39.70
C GLY A 1019 8.91 -4.31 -39.04
N LYS A 1020 8.14 -5.32 -39.48
CA LYS A 1020 6.85 -5.69 -38.87
C LYS A 1020 7.03 -6.23 -37.45
N LEU A 1021 8.10 -7.00 -37.21
CA LEU A 1021 8.47 -7.51 -35.90
C LEU A 1021 9.89 -7.04 -35.53
N GLY A 1022 9.99 -6.14 -34.55
CA GLY A 1022 11.27 -5.72 -33.97
C GLY A 1022 12.23 -5.03 -34.96
N THR A 1023 13.54 -5.21 -34.74
CA THR A 1023 14.59 -4.65 -35.60
C THR A 1023 14.67 -5.46 -36.91
N PRO A 1024 14.50 -4.82 -38.08
CA PRO A 1024 14.46 -5.54 -39.36
C PRO A 1024 15.81 -6.17 -39.70
N LEU A 1025 15.77 -7.41 -40.19
CA LEU A 1025 16.90 -8.10 -40.82
C LEU A 1025 16.94 -7.80 -42.32
N THR A 1026 18.14 -7.62 -42.87
CA THR A 1026 18.27 -7.39 -44.32
C THR A 1026 18.44 -8.72 -45.07
N PHE A 1027 17.36 -9.28 -45.61
CA PHE A 1027 17.42 -10.52 -46.40
C PHE A 1027 18.05 -10.32 -47.79
N LEU A 1028 18.81 -11.33 -48.25
CA LEU A 1028 19.58 -11.36 -49.51
C LEU A 1028 18.83 -11.95 -50.71
#